data_AF-A0A1C7N6U8-F1
#
_entry.id   AF-A0A1C7N6U8-F1
#
_cell.length_a   1.000
_cell.length_b   1.000
_cell.length_c   1.000
_cell.angle_alpha   90.00
_cell.angle_beta   90.00
_cell.angle_gamma   90.00
#
_symmetry.space_group_name_H-M   'P 1'
#
loop_
_entity.id
_entity.type
_entity.pdbx_description
1 polymer ?
#
loop_
_entity_poly.entity_id
_entity_poly.type
_entity_poly.pdbx_seq_one_letter_code
_entity_poly.pdbx_strand_id
1 'polypeptide(L)'
;MSFSENNDDKDRSYGLQLEYEIEESEKPCEQLPDGVRYIADTRRQSVMNNRADECSNERNDKEKPGTNTNVEDTRCNVRKRGYLPIENYGIIGNMRTIALVGTDASVDFFCFPKFDSPSIFCRMLDKDKGGHFSISPRRPHTSNKQMYLPNSNILATRFLSDDGVAEIIDYMHVPAQGQRESTKPLLQWLIRKVRVIRGTVEFKMECYPAFNYAMDDHTTEIVKDDSSEDQKNAAGFEAKLYPEEETNYYAGNDRVVFKSKDLTMDLRHLVRCGDFDCPVIKINIDKECDDHKGPGVWTEFDLKETQEITFIFREAPKHKQDKEKEKKDESAAERRLRLAEDPPLTVSLLDALFRQTSTYWLNWVSQSTYKGSWRENVMRSALTLKLLTYEPTGAVVAAPTFGIPEAIGGPRNWDYRYVWIRDSSFTIYAFLRLGFTHEAGEYMKYISERCSDLNEDGSLNIMYSIDGVKELAEYELDHLDGYRGSRPVRVGNGAYDHLQLDIYGELMDGIYLYNKYGSPISYDMWCSVRQLANYVCDNWNVPDMSIWEVRGRKQQFTYSLVMCWVALDRALRLAEKRVFPCPDRNKWMDARDEIYELVQNKCYNKKLKMFAQSVESPDALDASTLIMPLVFFISPTDPRLLNTIRRTLLPPEKGGLVANDLVFRYNFLTTDDGVGGLEGAFSMCTFWLVEALTRAGRYDRKLLDRAVVMFEKMLSYGNHLGLFSEEVARSGELLGNFPQAFTHLSFISVQICSQLNATENIRGIHFSFSKDGAIHSLRFWTRIKSVYAIDIEVDDRFVALKSHRFNRRSPSEDDMLASPKLVYVNYHNVDEKNHDKHMFLESPPAWSPPYSEKTINHLA
;
A
#
# COMPACT_ATOMS: atom_id res chain seq x y z
N MET A 1 -29.44 52.24 -21.30
CA MET A 1 -29.64 52.21 -22.77
C MET A 1 -28.62 51.24 -23.35
N SER A 2 -29.14 50.27 -24.13
CA SER A 2 -28.52 49.45 -25.20
C SER A 2 -27.00 49.27 -25.31
N PHE A 3 -26.58 47.99 -25.19
CA PHE A 3 -25.71 47.17 -26.07
C PHE A 3 -24.78 47.82 -27.11
N SER A 4 -23.53 47.36 -27.16
CA SER A 4 -22.86 46.84 -28.37
C SER A 4 -21.64 45.95 -28.04
N GLU A 5 -21.33 45.05 -28.97
CA GLU A 5 -20.56 43.80 -28.87
C GLU A 5 -19.01 43.89 -28.99
N ASN A 6 -18.38 42.77 -28.62
CA ASN A 6 -17.21 42.08 -29.19
C ASN A 6 -15.78 42.26 -28.62
N ASN A 7 -15.30 41.10 -28.15
CA ASN A 7 -13.97 40.46 -28.22
C ASN A 7 -12.73 41.19 -27.69
N ASP A 8 -12.10 40.59 -26.66
CA ASP A 8 -10.84 39.87 -26.88
C ASP A 8 -10.48 38.95 -25.70
N ASP A 9 -10.16 37.70 -26.04
CA ASP A 9 -9.56 36.67 -25.21
C ASP A 9 -8.28 37.17 -24.52
N LYS A 10 -8.28 37.20 -23.19
CA LYS A 10 -7.06 37.08 -22.39
C LYS A 10 -7.26 36.10 -21.25
N ASP A 11 -6.89 34.87 -21.58
CA ASP A 11 -6.30 33.84 -20.74
C ASP A 11 -5.75 34.41 -19.41
N ARG A 12 -6.48 34.14 -18.31
CA ARG A 12 -6.03 34.29 -16.93
C ARG A 12 -6.18 32.94 -16.23
N SER A 13 -5.36 31.98 -16.63
CA SER A 13 -4.95 30.92 -15.72
C SER A 13 -3.98 31.51 -14.67
N TYR A 14 -4.02 30.96 -13.45
CA TYR A 14 -3.34 31.40 -12.22
C TYR A 14 -4.04 32.50 -11.39
N GLY A 15 -4.87 32.05 -10.44
CA GLY A 15 -5.35 32.89 -9.34
C GLY A 15 -6.73 32.53 -8.81
N LEU A 16 -6.95 31.29 -8.35
CA LEU A 16 -8.12 30.96 -7.52
C LEU A 16 -7.72 30.91 -6.04
N GLN A 17 -7.41 32.09 -5.49
CA GLN A 17 -7.69 32.36 -4.09
C GLN A 17 -9.16 32.78 -4.05
N LEU A 18 -10.03 31.93 -3.50
CA LEU A 18 -11.40 32.35 -3.19
C LEU A 18 -11.32 33.55 -2.25
N GLU A 19 -11.92 34.66 -2.69
CA GLU A 19 -12.22 35.84 -1.89
C GLU A 19 -12.87 35.40 -0.57
N TYR A 20 -12.11 35.47 0.51
CA TYR A 20 -12.63 35.49 1.87
C TYR A 20 -13.06 36.93 2.17
N GLU A 21 -14.25 37.32 1.74
CA GLU A 21 -14.98 38.42 2.38
C GLU A 21 -15.87 37.80 3.46
N ILE A 22 -15.31 37.67 4.65
CA ILE A 22 -16.08 37.70 5.88
C ILE A 22 -16.19 39.19 6.21
N GLU A 23 -17.41 39.71 6.37
CA GLU A 23 -17.64 41.02 6.97
C GLU A 23 -16.96 41.06 8.36
N GLU A 24 -15.73 41.56 8.39
CA GLU A 24 -15.03 41.86 9.64
C GLU A 24 -15.71 43.07 10.28
N SER A 25 -16.36 42.86 11.42
CA SER A 25 -16.62 43.95 12.34
C SER A 25 -15.27 44.51 12.81
N GLU A 26 -14.96 45.74 12.43
CA GLU A 26 -13.76 46.49 12.81
C GLU A 26 -13.51 46.40 14.33
N LYS A 27 -12.57 45.53 14.73
CA LYS A 27 -11.87 45.65 16.01
C LYS A 27 -10.38 45.46 15.77
N PRO A 28 -9.52 46.43 16.13
CA PRO A 28 -8.09 46.32 15.93
C PRO A 28 -7.50 45.18 16.78
N CYS A 29 -6.53 44.48 16.21
CA CYS A 29 -5.83 43.34 16.80
C CYS A 29 -5.06 43.75 18.08
N GLU A 30 -5.15 42.94 19.14
CA GLU A 30 -4.38 43.15 20.38
C GLU A 30 -2.87 42.93 20.14
N GLN A 31 -2.04 43.73 20.81
CA GLN A 31 -0.57 43.64 20.73
C GLN A 31 -0.08 42.31 21.33
N LEU A 32 0.84 41.66 20.61
CA LEU A 32 1.53 40.46 21.06
C LEU A 32 2.38 40.73 22.32
N PRO A 33 2.57 39.72 23.20
CA PRO A 33 3.47 39.83 24.35
C PRO A 33 4.92 40.17 23.93
N ASP A 34 5.61 40.95 24.76
CA ASP A 34 7.02 41.31 24.55
C ASP A 34 7.89 40.06 24.38
N GLY A 35 8.51 39.92 23.20
CA GLY A 35 9.40 38.81 22.86
C GLY A 35 8.99 38.00 21.62
N VAL A 36 7.78 38.18 21.09
CA VAL A 36 7.32 37.51 19.86
C VAL A 36 7.34 38.49 18.69
N ARG A 37 8.20 38.23 17.68
CA ARG A 37 8.20 38.99 16.41
C ARG A 37 7.72 38.10 15.26
N TYR A 38 6.91 38.66 14.37
CA TYR A 38 6.62 38.04 13.08
C TYR A 38 7.91 37.93 12.27
N ILE A 39 8.32 36.71 11.90
CA ILE A 39 9.33 36.49 10.88
C ILE A 39 8.60 36.35 9.55
N ALA A 40 8.45 37.48 8.86
CA ALA A 40 7.98 37.51 7.48
C ALA A 40 9.17 37.38 6.52
N ASP A 41 9.00 36.44 5.59
CA ASP A 41 9.70 36.21 4.32
C ASP A 41 10.67 37.32 3.84
N THR A 42 11.98 37.12 4.04
CA THR A 42 13.04 37.90 3.37
C THR A 42 13.52 37.17 2.10
N ARG A 43 12.66 37.07 1.08
CA ARG A 43 13.05 36.73 -0.29
C ARG A 43 12.46 37.74 -1.28
N ARG A 44 12.71 39.04 -1.10
CA ARG A 44 12.37 40.06 -2.13
C ARG A 44 13.05 41.42 -1.92
N GLN A 45 14.34 41.45 -1.61
CA GLN A 45 15.14 42.69 -1.72
C GLN A 45 16.58 42.39 -2.14
N SER A 46 16.81 42.02 -3.40
CA SER A 46 18.14 42.15 -4.03
C SER A 46 18.06 42.00 -5.56
N VAL A 47 17.17 42.72 -6.24
CA VAL A 47 17.22 42.85 -7.70
C VAL A 47 16.81 44.27 -8.06
N MET A 48 17.67 45.26 -7.76
CA MET A 48 17.74 46.56 -8.45
C MET A 48 18.97 47.30 -7.90
N ASN A 49 20.12 47.03 -8.51
CA ASN A 49 21.21 47.98 -8.77
C ASN A 49 22.42 47.16 -9.21
N ASN A 50 22.80 47.31 -10.48
CA ASN A 50 24.18 47.37 -10.96
C ASN A 50 24.16 47.37 -12.49
N ARG A 51 24.19 48.58 -13.06
CA ARG A 51 24.69 48.88 -14.41
C ARG A 51 25.78 49.93 -14.24
N ALA A 52 26.85 49.78 -15.03
CA ALA A 52 28.04 50.65 -15.12
C ALA A 52 28.98 50.51 -13.89
N ASP A 53 30.31 50.33 -13.95
CA ASP A 53 31.33 50.67 -14.95
C ASP A 53 32.65 49.84 -14.82
N GLU A 54 33.35 49.69 -15.95
CA GLU A 54 34.81 49.64 -16.26
C GLU A 54 35.89 48.99 -15.32
N CYS A 55 36.51 47.93 -15.86
CA CYS A 55 37.95 47.71 -16.16
C CYS A 55 39.07 48.31 -15.27
N SER A 56 39.89 47.45 -14.62
CA SER A 56 41.34 47.28 -14.87
C SER A 56 42.12 46.56 -13.72
N ASN A 57 42.98 45.62 -14.14
CA ASN A 57 44.28 45.17 -13.63
C ASN A 57 44.57 44.74 -12.15
N GLU A 58 45.26 43.59 -12.13
CA GLU A 58 46.41 43.18 -11.29
C GLU A 58 46.23 42.26 -10.07
N ARG A 59 47.28 41.43 -9.91
CA ARG A 59 47.38 40.13 -9.25
C ARG A 59 47.67 40.23 -7.74
N ASN A 60 47.12 39.29 -6.96
CA ASN A 60 47.82 38.37 -6.02
C ASN A 60 46.96 38.01 -4.79
N ASP A 61 46.84 36.69 -4.58
CA ASP A 61 46.79 35.95 -3.32
C ASP A 61 45.99 36.48 -2.13
N LYS A 62 44.87 35.80 -1.84
CA LYS A 62 44.70 34.99 -0.61
C LYS A 62 43.29 34.40 -0.58
N GLU A 63 43.22 33.06 -0.58
CA GLU A 63 41.99 32.29 -0.37
C GLU A 63 41.34 32.64 0.98
N LYS A 64 40.07 33.03 0.93
CA LYS A 64 39.10 32.95 2.03
C LYS A 64 37.79 32.36 1.47
N PRO A 65 37.07 31.56 2.26
CA PRO A 65 36.04 30.66 1.75
C PRO A 65 34.80 31.46 1.36
N GLY A 66 34.48 31.45 0.07
CA GLY A 66 33.23 32.00 -0.45
C GLY A 66 32.05 31.15 0.00
N THR A 67 31.11 31.79 0.68
CA THR A 67 29.76 31.31 0.94
C THR A 67 29.06 30.95 -0.37
N ASN A 68 29.14 29.68 -0.77
CA ASN A 68 28.25 29.13 -1.79
C ASN A 68 26.86 29.00 -1.17
N THR A 69 25.96 29.88 -1.60
CA THR A 69 24.52 29.69 -1.46
C THR A 69 24.14 28.45 -2.26
N ASN A 70 24.17 27.29 -1.60
CA ASN A 70 23.63 26.04 -2.11
C ASN A 70 22.13 26.20 -2.31
N VAL A 71 21.72 26.47 -3.55
CA VAL A 71 20.39 26.12 -4.01
C VAL A 71 20.35 24.60 -3.96
N GLU A 72 19.55 24.03 -3.05
CA GLU A 72 19.35 22.59 -2.93
C GLU A 72 18.82 22.05 -4.27
N ASP A 73 19.68 21.35 -5.02
CA ASP A 73 19.27 20.62 -6.21
C ASP A 73 18.57 19.35 -5.74
N THR A 74 17.26 19.27 -5.94
CA THR A 74 16.42 18.10 -5.61
C THR A 74 16.75 16.85 -6.44
N ARG A 75 17.82 16.90 -7.25
CA ARG A 75 18.45 15.78 -7.98
C ARG A 75 19.63 15.15 -7.23
N CYS A 76 19.93 15.60 -6.02
CA CYS A 76 21.12 15.19 -5.30
C CYS A 76 20.91 13.88 -4.51
N ASN A 77 21.59 12.81 -4.93
CA ASN A 77 21.87 11.58 -4.15
C ASN A 77 22.77 11.84 -2.93
N VAL A 78 22.64 13.01 -2.33
CA VAL A 78 23.54 13.47 -1.28
C VAL A 78 23.00 12.95 0.02
N ARG A 79 23.68 11.92 0.53
CA ARG A 79 23.49 11.46 1.91
C ARG A 79 23.81 12.61 2.87
N LYS A 80 22.80 13.25 3.43
CA LYS A 80 22.95 14.34 4.39
C LYS A 80 23.35 13.74 5.74
N ARG A 81 24.53 14.10 6.23
CA ARG A 81 25.15 13.52 7.44
C ARG A 81 25.30 11.98 7.38
N GLY A 82 25.34 11.39 6.18
CA GLY A 82 25.40 9.94 5.97
C GLY A 82 24.06 9.24 5.72
N TYR A 83 22.94 9.94 5.86
CA TYR A 83 21.60 9.40 5.63
C TYR A 83 21.00 9.88 4.32
N LEU A 84 20.39 8.97 3.56
CA LEU A 84 19.59 9.34 2.40
C LEU A 84 18.19 9.82 2.86
N PRO A 85 17.61 10.86 2.24
CA PRO A 85 16.20 11.22 2.47
C PRO A 85 15.25 10.03 2.21
N ILE A 86 14.16 9.93 2.98
CA ILE A 86 13.22 8.79 2.91
C ILE A 86 12.58 8.70 1.52
N GLU A 87 12.28 9.85 0.92
CA GLU A 87 11.73 9.96 -0.44
C GLU A 87 12.64 9.34 -1.51
N ASN A 88 13.93 9.19 -1.26
CA ASN A 88 14.88 8.64 -2.23
C ASN A 88 14.99 7.11 -2.18
N TYR A 89 14.06 6.41 -1.52
CA TYR A 89 14.00 4.95 -1.48
C TYR A 89 12.87 4.37 -2.33
N GLY A 90 13.17 3.29 -3.06
CA GLY A 90 12.18 2.36 -3.59
C GLY A 90 12.15 1.07 -2.77
N ILE A 91 11.10 0.27 -2.95
CA ILE A 91 10.99 -1.07 -2.33
C ILE A 91 11.00 -2.19 -3.38
N ILE A 92 11.61 -3.31 -3.01
CA ILE A 92 11.53 -4.59 -3.73
C ILE A 92 11.20 -5.69 -2.74
N GLY A 93 10.49 -6.73 -3.16
CA GLY A 93 10.09 -7.81 -2.25
C GLY A 93 9.46 -8.99 -2.96
N ASN A 94 9.24 -10.06 -2.19
CA ASN A 94 8.66 -11.32 -2.67
C ASN A 94 7.39 -11.72 -1.90
N MET A 95 6.74 -10.77 -1.20
CA MET A 95 5.59 -11.01 -0.31
C MET A 95 5.91 -11.88 0.91
N ARG A 96 7.19 -12.14 1.20
CA ARG A 96 7.66 -12.69 2.48
C ARG A 96 8.51 -11.68 3.24
N THR A 97 9.31 -10.94 2.50
CA THR A 97 10.08 -9.80 2.97
C THR A 97 10.21 -8.72 1.89
N ILE A 98 10.69 -7.54 2.30
CA ILE A 98 10.96 -6.35 1.50
C ILE A 98 12.34 -5.79 1.86
N ALA A 99 13.03 -5.26 0.85
CA ALA A 99 14.22 -4.44 1.00
C ALA A 99 14.00 -3.02 0.44
N LEU A 100 14.60 -2.01 1.07
CA LEU A 100 14.59 -0.62 0.60
C LEU A 100 15.88 -0.31 -0.15
N VAL A 101 15.74 0.21 -1.37
CA VAL A 101 16.84 0.51 -2.30
C VAL A 101 16.89 2.00 -2.58
N GLY A 102 18.00 2.64 -2.20
CA GLY A 102 18.23 4.06 -2.44
C GLY A 102 18.44 4.39 -3.92
N THR A 103 18.26 5.66 -4.30
CA THR A 103 18.60 6.15 -5.64
C THR A 103 20.09 6.00 -5.96
N ASP A 104 20.95 5.90 -4.95
CA ASP A 104 22.38 5.56 -5.08
C ASP A 104 22.65 4.06 -5.25
N ALA A 105 21.60 3.25 -5.45
CA ALA A 105 21.64 1.79 -5.55
C ALA A 105 22.29 1.11 -4.33
N SER A 106 22.08 1.66 -3.14
CA SER A 106 22.36 0.97 -1.88
C SER A 106 21.09 0.34 -1.31
N VAL A 107 21.16 -0.94 -0.92
CA VAL A 107 20.15 -1.60 -0.10
C VAL A 107 20.49 -1.29 1.36
N ASP A 108 19.71 -0.40 1.97
CA ASP A 108 20.00 0.14 3.30
C ASP A 108 19.10 -0.42 4.40
N PHE A 109 18.01 -1.09 4.03
CA PHE A 109 17.07 -1.66 4.99
C PHE A 109 16.54 -2.99 4.47
N PHE A 110 16.69 -4.05 5.25
CA PHE A 110 16.25 -5.38 4.87
C PHE A 110 16.10 -6.27 6.11
N CYS A 111 14.87 -6.72 6.39
CA CYS A 111 14.57 -7.73 7.41
C CYS A 111 14.52 -9.11 6.76
N PHE A 112 15.03 -10.15 7.41
CA PHE A 112 15.10 -11.48 6.78
C PHE A 112 14.95 -12.58 7.83
N PRO A 113 14.19 -13.67 7.55
CA PRO A 113 13.52 -14.00 6.27
C PRO A 113 12.11 -13.41 6.10
N LYS A 114 11.49 -12.87 7.15
CA LYS A 114 10.15 -12.30 7.11
C LYS A 114 10.13 -10.80 7.45
N PHE A 115 8.97 -10.15 7.30
CA PHE A 115 8.78 -8.73 7.64
C PHE A 115 9.21 -8.39 9.07
N ASP A 116 8.71 -9.11 10.06
CA ASP A 116 8.95 -8.87 11.49
C ASP A 116 10.24 -9.52 12.02
N SER A 117 11.02 -10.18 11.16
CA SER A 117 12.31 -10.78 11.51
C SER A 117 13.37 -9.71 11.80
N PRO A 118 14.48 -10.05 12.49
CA PRO A 118 15.57 -9.13 12.66
C PRO A 118 16.16 -8.60 11.36
N SER A 119 16.65 -7.35 11.38
CA SER A 119 17.28 -6.76 10.21
C SER A 119 18.67 -7.36 9.95
N ILE A 120 19.01 -7.53 8.67
CA ILE A 120 20.37 -7.79 8.21
C ILE A 120 21.01 -6.55 7.57
N PHE A 121 20.19 -5.58 7.16
CA PHE A 121 20.59 -4.22 6.83
C PHE A 121 19.64 -3.23 7.50
N CYS A 122 20.18 -2.19 8.13
CA CYS A 122 19.46 -1.09 8.78
C CYS A 122 20.29 0.21 8.75
N ARG A 123 21.07 0.44 7.67
CA ARG A 123 21.83 1.69 7.44
C ARG A 123 20.96 2.95 7.49
N MET A 124 19.66 2.83 7.22
CA MET A 124 18.72 3.94 7.44
C MET A 124 18.68 4.38 8.90
N LEU A 125 18.81 3.46 9.86
CA LEU A 125 18.77 3.76 11.29
C LEU A 125 20.15 4.10 11.83
N ASP A 126 21.21 3.47 11.33
CA ASP A 126 22.58 3.80 11.72
C ASP A 126 23.51 3.67 10.52
N LYS A 127 24.04 4.81 10.06
CA LYS A 127 24.83 4.91 8.83
C LYS A 127 26.15 4.12 8.89
N ASP A 128 26.67 3.86 10.09
CA ASP A 128 27.98 3.29 10.34
C ASP A 128 27.83 1.83 10.79
N LYS A 129 26.90 1.53 11.72
CA LYS A 129 26.70 0.17 12.25
C LYS A 129 25.71 -0.67 11.45
N GLY A 130 24.73 -0.02 10.82
CA GLY A 130 23.51 -0.68 10.32
C GLY A 130 23.70 -1.61 9.13
N GLY A 131 24.86 -1.60 8.48
CA GLY A 131 25.16 -2.50 7.36
C GLY A 131 24.36 -2.20 6.09
N HIS A 132 24.89 -2.58 4.93
CA HIS A 132 24.29 -2.31 3.63
C HIS A 132 24.80 -3.22 2.53
N PHE A 133 24.12 -3.22 1.39
CA PHE A 133 24.63 -3.78 0.14
C PHE A 133 24.54 -2.71 -0.97
N SER A 134 25.66 -2.10 -1.34
CA SER A 134 25.73 -1.06 -2.38
C SER A 134 26.43 -1.56 -3.64
N ILE A 135 25.95 -1.07 -4.78
CA ILE A 135 26.62 -1.19 -6.07
C ILE A 135 26.51 0.16 -6.76
N SER A 136 27.61 0.89 -6.88
CA SER A 136 27.58 2.25 -7.42
C SER A 136 28.77 2.52 -8.35
N PRO A 137 28.61 3.36 -9.38
CA PRO A 137 29.75 3.85 -10.16
C PRO A 137 30.75 4.60 -9.26
N ARG A 138 32.05 4.38 -9.46
CA ARG A 138 33.11 5.07 -8.70
C ARG A 138 33.30 6.52 -9.14
N ARG A 139 33.21 6.75 -10.45
CA ARG A 139 33.37 8.08 -11.02
C ARG A 139 32.09 8.89 -10.80
N PRO A 140 32.21 10.20 -10.56
CA PRO A 140 31.04 11.07 -10.51
C PRO A 140 30.22 10.93 -11.80
N HIS A 141 28.94 10.65 -11.63
CA HIS A 141 27.97 10.65 -12.72
C HIS A 141 27.21 11.97 -12.77
N THR A 142 26.75 12.36 -13.96
CA THR A 142 25.99 13.59 -14.17
C THR A 142 24.59 13.51 -13.57
N SER A 143 23.94 12.35 -13.65
CA SER A 143 22.62 12.14 -13.05
C SER A 143 22.30 10.65 -12.86
N ASN A 144 21.29 10.36 -12.05
CA ASN A 144 20.68 9.06 -11.98
C ASN A 144 19.16 9.13 -12.14
N LYS A 145 18.55 8.00 -12.49
CA LYS A 145 17.11 7.85 -12.64
C LYS A 145 16.70 6.48 -12.11
N GLN A 146 15.81 6.47 -11.13
CA GLN A 146 15.24 5.24 -10.58
C GLN A 146 13.77 5.13 -10.99
N MET A 147 13.35 3.94 -11.44
CA MET A 147 11.99 3.67 -11.87
C MET A 147 11.65 2.20 -11.67
N TYR A 148 10.37 1.88 -11.48
CA TYR A 148 9.91 0.50 -11.61
C TYR A 148 9.78 0.12 -13.08
N LEU A 149 10.12 -1.12 -13.42
CA LEU A 149 9.72 -1.68 -14.71
C LEU A 149 8.17 -1.73 -14.79
N PRO A 150 7.58 -1.48 -15.97
CA PRO A 150 6.14 -1.35 -16.12
C PRO A 150 5.35 -2.50 -15.48
N ASN A 151 4.31 -2.15 -14.72
CA ASN A 151 3.40 -3.10 -14.06
C ASN A 151 4.10 -4.13 -13.15
N SER A 152 5.20 -3.76 -12.50
CA SER A 152 5.97 -4.67 -11.66
C SER A 152 6.54 -4.04 -10.39
N ASN A 153 7.08 -4.89 -9.53
CA ASN A 153 7.94 -4.53 -8.40
C ASN A 153 9.42 -4.83 -8.67
N ILE A 154 9.83 -4.69 -9.92
CA ILE A 154 11.24 -4.80 -10.34
C ILE A 154 11.76 -3.37 -10.49
N LEU A 155 12.81 -3.04 -9.75
CA LEU A 155 13.35 -1.69 -9.69
C LEU A 155 14.54 -1.56 -10.63
N ALA A 156 14.61 -0.46 -11.39
CA ALA A 156 15.72 -0.14 -12.27
C ALA A 156 16.32 1.21 -11.87
N THR A 157 17.61 1.23 -11.57
CA THR A 157 18.39 2.44 -11.26
C THR A 157 19.42 2.66 -12.37
N ARG A 158 19.32 3.78 -13.09
CA ARG A 158 20.24 4.17 -14.15
C ARG A 158 21.19 5.24 -13.67
N PHE A 159 22.45 5.13 -14.07
CA PHE A 159 23.49 6.12 -13.87
C PHE A 159 23.95 6.64 -15.22
N LEU A 160 23.92 7.97 -15.39
CA LEU A 160 24.17 8.66 -16.64
C LEU A 160 25.39 9.56 -16.49
N SER A 161 26.39 9.34 -17.33
CA SER A 161 27.59 10.16 -17.47
C SER A 161 27.95 10.32 -18.95
N ASP A 162 28.79 11.30 -19.27
CA ASP A 162 29.28 11.51 -20.63
C ASP A 162 30.09 10.30 -21.12
N ASP A 163 30.86 9.67 -20.20
CA ASP A 163 31.72 8.52 -20.44
C ASP A 163 30.93 7.20 -20.59
N GLY A 164 29.76 7.08 -19.98
CA GLY A 164 28.99 5.84 -20.00
C GLY A 164 27.62 5.90 -19.32
N VAL A 165 26.79 4.91 -19.66
CA VAL A 165 25.45 4.69 -19.08
C VAL A 165 25.39 3.29 -18.50
N ALA A 166 25.08 3.24 -17.20
CA ALA A 166 24.92 2.01 -16.44
C ALA A 166 23.47 1.85 -15.98
N GLU A 167 23.03 0.61 -15.82
CA GLU A 167 21.74 0.27 -15.23
C GLU A 167 21.90 -0.88 -14.24
N ILE A 168 21.24 -0.75 -13.09
CA ILE A 168 21.11 -1.78 -12.07
C ILE A 168 19.65 -2.16 -11.96
N ILE A 169 19.34 -3.44 -12.09
CA ILE A 169 18.01 -4.01 -11.92
C ILE A 169 17.98 -4.82 -10.63
N ASP A 170 17.16 -4.41 -9.68
CA ASP A 170 16.99 -5.04 -8.38
C ASP A 170 15.59 -5.68 -8.28
N TYR A 171 15.53 -6.95 -7.86
CA TYR A 171 14.27 -7.63 -7.57
C TYR A 171 14.48 -8.82 -6.63
N MET A 172 13.39 -9.28 -6.02
CA MET A 172 13.33 -10.59 -5.39
C MET A 172 12.44 -11.52 -6.23
N HIS A 173 12.84 -12.78 -6.33
CA HIS A 173 12.12 -13.73 -7.16
C HIS A 173 10.70 -14.00 -6.63
N VAL A 174 9.72 -13.94 -7.53
CA VAL A 174 8.35 -14.39 -7.27
C VAL A 174 7.94 -15.45 -8.29
N PRO A 175 7.53 -16.66 -7.86
CA PRO A 175 7.17 -17.73 -8.77
C PRO A 175 5.84 -17.44 -9.47
N ALA A 176 5.74 -17.88 -10.72
CA ALA A 176 4.53 -17.75 -11.54
C ALA A 176 3.33 -18.52 -10.93
N GLN A 177 2.11 -18.02 -11.16
CA GLN A 177 0.87 -18.69 -10.74
C GLN A 177 0.80 -20.11 -11.34
N GLY A 178 0.41 -21.11 -10.53
CA GLY A 178 0.34 -22.53 -10.92
C GLY A 178 1.66 -23.32 -10.80
N GLN A 179 2.82 -22.67 -10.78
CA GLN A 179 4.07 -23.32 -10.33
C GLN A 179 4.21 -23.30 -8.80
N ARG A 180 3.34 -22.57 -8.11
CA ARG A 180 3.22 -22.51 -6.64
C ARG A 180 2.71 -23.82 -6.03
N GLU A 181 1.99 -24.62 -6.81
CA GLU A 181 1.56 -25.98 -6.46
C GLU A 181 2.59 -27.05 -6.89
N SER A 182 3.67 -26.64 -7.57
CA SER A 182 4.76 -27.57 -7.87
C SER A 182 5.64 -27.74 -6.64
N THR A 183 6.17 -28.94 -6.44
CA THR A 183 7.08 -29.36 -5.36
C THR A 183 8.44 -28.63 -5.33
N LYS A 184 8.52 -27.39 -5.82
CA LYS A 184 9.74 -26.58 -5.90
C LYS A 184 9.76 -25.54 -4.77
N PRO A 185 10.88 -25.38 -4.05
CA PRO A 185 11.01 -24.41 -2.97
C PRO A 185 11.04 -22.98 -3.52
N LEU A 186 10.50 -22.04 -2.73
CA LEU A 186 10.57 -20.61 -3.04
C LEU A 186 12.02 -20.13 -2.85
N LEU A 187 12.63 -19.64 -3.92
CA LEU A 187 13.96 -19.05 -3.88
C LEU A 187 13.88 -17.61 -3.36
N GLN A 188 14.14 -17.42 -2.06
CA GLN A 188 14.13 -16.11 -1.39
C GLN A 188 15.43 -15.34 -1.67
N TRP A 189 15.68 -15.03 -2.93
CA TRP A 189 16.93 -14.42 -3.39
C TRP A 189 16.75 -12.93 -3.65
N LEU A 190 17.68 -12.12 -3.13
CA LEU A 190 17.89 -10.76 -3.58
C LEU A 190 18.82 -10.78 -4.80
N ILE A 191 18.28 -10.44 -5.96
CA ILE A 191 18.98 -10.48 -7.25
C ILE A 191 19.24 -9.05 -7.72
N ARG A 192 20.50 -8.74 -8.00
CA ARG A 192 20.96 -7.42 -8.41
C ARG A 192 21.78 -7.54 -9.68
N LYS A 193 21.23 -7.05 -10.79
CA LYS A 193 21.78 -7.21 -12.13
C LYS A 193 22.34 -5.88 -12.63
N VAL A 194 23.65 -5.80 -12.78
CA VAL A 194 24.42 -4.62 -13.20
C VAL A 194 24.77 -4.78 -14.68
N ARG A 195 24.44 -3.80 -15.51
CA ARG A 195 24.78 -3.80 -16.94
C ARG A 195 25.23 -2.42 -17.41
N VAL A 196 26.11 -2.40 -18.41
CA VAL A 196 26.50 -1.17 -19.09
C VAL A 196 25.84 -1.11 -20.46
N ILE A 197 25.07 -0.04 -20.66
CA ILE A 197 24.32 0.22 -21.89
C ILE A 197 25.19 0.92 -22.92
N ARG A 198 26.08 1.82 -22.45
CA ARG A 198 26.97 2.62 -23.29
C ARG A 198 28.28 2.90 -22.57
N GLY A 199 29.39 2.88 -23.28
CA GLY A 199 30.72 3.25 -22.79
C GLY A 199 31.34 2.22 -21.85
N THR A 200 32.18 2.71 -20.93
CA THR A 200 32.82 1.89 -19.89
C THR A 200 32.58 2.56 -18.55
N VAL A 201 32.13 1.77 -17.57
CA VAL A 201 31.80 2.27 -16.23
C VAL A 201 32.53 1.44 -15.18
N GLU A 202 33.25 2.12 -14.31
CA GLU A 202 33.94 1.54 -13.15
C GLU A 202 32.98 1.49 -11.97
N PHE A 203 32.78 0.32 -11.37
CA PHE A 203 31.89 0.12 -10.23
C PHE A 203 32.66 -0.24 -8.96
N LYS A 204 32.06 0.11 -7.83
CA LYS A 204 32.36 -0.46 -6.52
C LYS A 204 31.13 -1.21 -6.02
N MET A 205 31.31 -2.46 -5.62
CA MET A 205 30.31 -3.23 -4.87
C MET A 205 30.80 -3.41 -3.45
N GLU A 206 29.94 -3.15 -2.49
CA GLU A 206 30.19 -3.33 -1.06
C GLU A 206 29.02 -4.08 -0.43
N CYS A 207 29.31 -5.10 0.38
CA CYS A 207 28.31 -5.84 1.13
C CYS A 207 28.79 -6.02 2.57
N TYR A 208 28.12 -5.32 3.48
CA TYR A 208 28.36 -5.32 4.92
C TYR A 208 27.07 -5.71 5.64
N PRO A 209 26.79 -7.01 5.83
CA PRO A 209 25.66 -7.45 6.64
C PRO A 209 25.83 -7.05 8.11
N ALA A 210 24.75 -6.66 8.76
CA ALA A 210 24.69 -6.35 10.18
C ALA A 210 23.53 -7.14 10.81
N PHE A 211 23.82 -8.36 11.23
CA PHE A 211 22.83 -9.32 11.69
C PHE A 211 22.17 -8.90 13.00
N ASN A 212 20.92 -9.31 13.16
CA ASN A 212 20.14 -9.11 14.37
C ASN A 212 20.15 -7.65 14.83
N TYR A 213 19.78 -6.73 13.93
CA TYR A 213 19.80 -5.29 14.21
C TYR A 213 21.20 -4.74 14.55
N ALA A 214 22.25 -5.27 13.91
CA ALA A 214 23.64 -4.97 14.23
C ALA A 214 24.08 -5.34 15.66
N MET A 215 23.41 -6.31 16.30
CA MET A 215 23.78 -6.80 17.63
C MET A 215 24.74 -8.00 17.58
N ASP A 216 24.61 -8.84 16.55
CA ASP A 216 25.35 -10.10 16.49
C ASP A 216 26.66 -9.93 15.74
N ASP A 217 27.73 -10.54 16.29
CA ASP A 217 28.98 -10.73 15.56
C ASP A 217 28.84 -11.79 14.46
N HIS A 218 29.57 -11.64 13.36
CA HIS A 218 29.59 -12.62 12.27
C HIS A 218 31.00 -12.84 11.70
N THR A 219 31.20 -14.00 11.09
CA THR A 219 32.42 -14.31 10.33
C THR A 219 32.15 -14.24 8.84
N THR A 220 33.18 -13.89 8.07
CA THR A 220 33.12 -13.83 6.60
C THR A 220 34.23 -14.66 5.99
N GLU A 221 33.87 -15.57 5.11
CA GLU A 221 34.80 -16.47 4.44
C GLU A 221 34.52 -16.52 2.94
N ILE A 222 35.56 -16.59 2.13
CA ILE A 222 35.46 -16.87 0.70
C ILE A 222 35.69 -18.37 0.53
N VAL A 223 34.68 -19.08 0.05
CA VAL A 223 34.71 -20.53 -0.16
C VAL A 223 34.44 -20.86 -1.61
N LYS A 224 34.98 -21.98 -2.10
CA LYS A 224 34.68 -22.44 -3.47
C LYS A 224 33.18 -22.72 -3.61
N ASP A 225 32.61 -22.27 -4.73
CA ASP A 225 31.25 -22.62 -5.11
C ASP A 225 31.25 -23.97 -5.84
N ASP A 226 30.87 -25.02 -5.10
CA ASP A 226 30.80 -26.39 -5.61
C ASP A 226 29.57 -26.66 -6.49
N SER A 227 28.68 -25.68 -6.68
CA SER A 227 27.55 -25.80 -7.61
C SER A 227 27.98 -25.98 -9.08
N SER A 228 29.22 -25.60 -9.42
CA SER A 228 29.83 -25.78 -10.74
C SER A 228 30.23 -27.25 -11.07
N GLU A 229 30.52 -28.08 -10.06
CA GLU A 229 30.78 -29.52 -10.26
C GLU A 229 29.49 -30.30 -10.53
N ASP A 230 28.36 -29.83 -9.97
CA ASP A 230 27.04 -30.38 -10.25
C ASP A 230 26.57 -30.05 -11.69
N GLN A 231 26.94 -28.90 -12.28
CA GLN A 231 26.63 -28.53 -13.67
C GLN A 231 27.13 -29.55 -14.70
N LYS A 232 28.37 -30.05 -14.53
CA LYS A 232 28.94 -31.08 -15.42
C LYS A 232 28.22 -32.43 -15.30
N ASN A 233 27.58 -32.69 -14.16
CA ASN A 233 26.87 -33.94 -13.86
C ASN A 233 25.34 -33.84 -13.98
N ALA A 234 24.79 -32.63 -14.19
CA ALA A 234 23.36 -32.34 -14.30
C ALA A 234 22.88 -32.16 -15.75
N ALA A 235 23.79 -32.29 -16.72
CA ALA A 235 23.56 -32.15 -18.17
C ALA A 235 22.36 -32.97 -18.72
N GLY A 236 21.84 -33.96 -18.00
CA GLY A 236 20.64 -34.72 -18.38
C GLY A 236 19.29 -34.19 -17.88
N PHE A 237 19.24 -33.47 -16.75
CA PHE A 237 17.97 -33.03 -16.12
C PHE A 237 17.72 -31.53 -16.30
N GLU A 238 18.76 -30.70 -16.20
CA GLU A 238 18.66 -29.23 -16.30
C GLU A 238 18.48 -28.74 -17.75
N ALA A 239 19.15 -29.37 -18.72
CA ALA A 239 18.98 -29.10 -20.14
C ALA A 239 17.52 -29.28 -20.63
N LYS A 240 16.69 -30.03 -19.89
CA LYS A 240 15.25 -30.19 -20.15
C LYS A 240 14.38 -29.11 -19.51
N LEU A 241 14.80 -28.49 -18.40
CA LEU A 241 14.01 -27.48 -17.68
C LEU A 241 14.33 -26.05 -18.16
N TYR A 242 15.59 -25.75 -18.48
CA TYR A 242 16.04 -24.45 -18.96
C TYR A 242 17.07 -24.67 -20.09
N PRO A 243 16.66 -24.69 -21.37
CA PRO A 243 17.61 -24.84 -22.47
C PRO A 243 18.60 -23.66 -22.50
N GLU A 244 19.88 -23.96 -22.72
CA GLU A 244 20.94 -22.94 -22.83
C GLU A 244 21.04 -22.44 -24.29
N GLU A 245 21.03 -21.13 -24.47
CA GLU A 245 21.47 -20.48 -25.72
C GLU A 245 22.99 -20.31 -25.66
N GLU A 246 23.70 -20.34 -26.81
CA GLU A 246 25.14 -20.09 -26.91
C GLU A 246 25.49 -18.68 -26.40
N THR A 247 25.67 -18.55 -25.09
CA THR A 247 26.02 -17.30 -24.42
C THR A 247 27.34 -17.46 -23.70
N ASN A 248 28.28 -16.55 -23.98
CA ASN A 248 29.57 -16.52 -23.31
C ASN A 248 29.40 -15.97 -21.88
N TYR A 249 29.38 -16.85 -20.88
CA TYR A 249 29.21 -16.50 -19.47
C TYR A 249 30.09 -17.37 -18.57
N TYR A 250 30.34 -16.90 -17.34
CA TYR A 250 30.90 -17.75 -16.28
C TYR A 250 30.19 -17.46 -14.95
N ALA A 251 30.01 -18.50 -14.14
CA ALA A 251 29.62 -18.35 -12.73
C ALA A 251 30.88 -18.22 -11.89
N GLY A 252 30.88 -17.34 -10.89
CA GLY A 252 32.00 -17.17 -9.99
C GLY A 252 32.38 -18.50 -9.32
N ASN A 253 33.66 -18.87 -9.37
CA ASN A 253 34.16 -20.09 -8.73
C ASN A 253 34.15 -20.01 -7.20
N ASP A 254 34.00 -18.81 -6.65
CA ASP A 254 33.99 -18.52 -5.24
C ASP A 254 32.67 -17.85 -4.84
N ARG A 255 32.18 -18.18 -3.65
CA ARG A 255 31.08 -17.51 -2.97
C ARG A 255 31.55 -16.98 -1.62
N VAL A 256 30.98 -15.87 -1.20
CA VAL A 256 31.21 -15.32 0.14
C VAL A 256 30.15 -15.89 1.07
N VAL A 257 30.55 -16.40 2.23
CA VAL A 257 29.64 -16.87 3.27
C VAL A 257 29.78 -15.97 4.49
N PHE A 258 28.66 -15.39 4.91
CA PHE A 258 28.51 -14.63 6.15
C PHE A 258 27.79 -15.52 7.17
N LYS A 259 28.43 -15.80 8.29
CA LYS A 259 27.87 -16.69 9.32
C LYS A 259 27.72 -15.94 10.64
N SER A 260 26.46 -15.71 11.00
CA SER A 260 26.05 -15.29 12.34
C SER A 260 25.56 -16.51 13.12
N LYS A 261 25.15 -16.30 14.38
CA LYS A 261 24.67 -17.32 15.31
C LYS A 261 23.51 -18.14 14.75
N ASP A 262 22.47 -17.46 14.25
CA ASP A 262 21.21 -18.09 13.87
C ASP A 262 20.92 -18.01 12.35
N LEU A 263 21.77 -17.32 11.58
CA LEU A 263 21.59 -17.10 10.15
C LEU A 263 22.91 -17.19 9.39
N THR A 264 22.90 -17.89 8.26
CA THR A 264 24.02 -17.94 7.31
C THR A 264 23.56 -17.45 5.95
N MET A 265 24.21 -16.40 5.44
CA MET A 265 23.94 -15.83 4.13
C MET A 265 25.09 -16.11 3.18
N ASP A 266 24.81 -16.32 1.88
CA ASP A 266 25.83 -16.35 0.85
C ASP A 266 25.64 -15.27 -0.23
N LEU A 267 26.76 -14.74 -0.72
CA LEU A 267 26.83 -13.81 -1.85
C LEU A 267 27.55 -14.51 -3.01
N ARG A 268 26.84 -14.63 -4.13
CA ARG A 268 27.33 -15.24 -5.38
C ARG A 268 27.27 -14.24 -6.53
N HIS A 269 28.00 -14.52 -7.60
CA HIS A 269 27.95 -13.70 -8.81
C HIS A 269 28.01 -14.54 -10.09
N LEU A 270 27.36 -14.05 -11.14
CA LEU A 270 27.45 -14.57 -12.52
C LEU A 270 27.80 -13.43 -13.45
N VAL A 271 28.67 -13.69 -14.41
CA VAL A 271 29.14 -12.71 -15.39
C VAL A 271 28.74 -13.16 -16.79
N ARG A 272 28.02 -12.30 -17.51
CA ARG A 272 27.78 -12.40 -18.94
C ARG A 272 28.83 -11.54 -19.64
N CYS A 273 29.72 -12.17 -20.40
CA CYS A 273 30.94 -11.52 -20.90
C CYS A 273 30.68 -10.51 -22.03
N GLY A 274 29.54 -10.64 -22.72
CA GLY A 274 29.23 -9.80 -23.88
C GLY A 274 30.25 -9.98 -25.01
N ASP A 275 30.49 -8.91 -25.75
CA ASP A 275 31.37 -8.89 -26.93
C ASP A 275 32.86 -8.63 -26.59
N PHE A 276 33.19 -8.41 -25.32
CA PHE A 276 34.53 -8.07 -24.86
C PHE A 276 35.11 -9.18 -23.97
N ASP A 277 36.39 -9.04 -23.59
CA ASP A 277 37.02 -9.91 -22.59
C ASP A 277 36.18 -9.95 -21.30
N CYS A 278 35.92 -11.17 -20.83
CA CYS A 278 35.13 -11.41 -19.63
C CYS A 278 35.72 -10.64 -18.44
N PRO A 279 34.94 -9.78 -17.74
CA PRO A 279 35.44 -9.08 -16.57
C PRO A 279 35.67 -10.08 -15.44
N VAL A 280 36.80 -9.99 -14.76
CA VAL A 280 37.16 -10.89 -13.65
C VAL A 280 36.80 -10.23 -12.34
N ILE A 281 35.97 -10.89 -11.54
CA ILE A 281 35.54 -10.38 -10.24
C ILE A 281 36.36 -11.00 -9.13
N LYS A 282 37.08 -10.13 -8.40
CA LYS A 282 37.87 -10.52 -7.24
C LYS A 282 37.31 -9.84 -6.00
N ILE A 283 36.54 -10.60 -5.25
CA ILE A 283 35.97 -10.15 -3.98
C ILE A 283 37.06 -10.16 -2.91
N ASN A 284 37.19 -9.05 -2.17
CA ASN A 284 38.10 -8.91 -1.05
C ASN A 284 37.30 -8.81 0.25
N ILE A 285 37.82 -9.38 1.33
CA ILE A 285 37.26 -9.24 2.68
C ILE A 285 37.86 -7.99 3.31
N ASP A 286 37.01 -7.10 3.81
CA ASP A 286 37.45 -5.99 4.64
C ASP A 286 37.52 -6.42 6.11
N LYS A 287 38.74 -6.48 6.65
CA LYS A 287 39.01 -6.90 8.03
C LYS A 287 39.17 -5.72 9.00
N GLU A 288 39.22 -4.49 8.50
CA GLU A 288 39.51 -3.28 9.29
C GLU A 288 38.24 -2.45 9.57
N CYS A 289 37.07 -3.10 9.53
CA CYS A 289 35.80 -2.41 9.72
C CYS A 289 35.41 -2.31 11.20
N ASP A 290 35.94 -1.30 11.88
CA ASP A 290 35.79 -1.12 13.34
C ASP A 290 34.33 -0.89 13.79
N ASP A 291 33.48 -0.31 12.94
CA ASP A 291 32.09 0.02 13.28
C ASP A 291 31.10 -1.15 13.06
N HIS A 292 31.49 -2.17 12.30
CA HIS A 292 30.68 -3.36 12.05
C HIS A 292 31.04 -4.52 12.98
N LYS A 293 30.05 -5.35 13.31
CA LYS A 293 30.19 -6.55 14.15
C LYS A 293 30.80 -7.76 13.41
N GLY A 294 31.23 -7.56 12.18
CA GLY A 294 31.95 -8.56 11.42
C GLY A 294 32.43 -8.00 10.09
N PRO A 295 33.42 -8.67 9.47
CA PRO A 295 34.00 -8.22 8.23
C PRO A 295 32.97 -8.21 7.09
N GLY A 296 32.96 -7.15 6.29
CA GLY A 296 32.23 -7.11 5.02
C GLY A 296 33.10 -7.54 3.85
N VAL A 297 32.56 -7.37 2.65
CA VAL A 297 33.30 -7.58 1.41
C VAL A 297 33.12 -6.44 0.43
N TRP A 298 34.10 -6.28 -0.43
CA TRP A 298 34.03 -5.34 -1.54
C TRP A 298 34.73 -5.88 -2.79
N THR A 299 34.32 -5.37 -3.95
CA THR A 299 35.08 -5.54 -5.20
C THR A 299 34.99 -4.26 -6.02
N GLU A 300 36.04 -4.00 -6.79
CA GLU A 300 36.05 -3.00 -7.85
C GLU A 300 36.15 -3.73 -9.18
N PHE A 301 35.39 -3.27 -10.17
CA PHE A 301 35.36 -3.89 -11.49
C PHE A 301 34.90 -2.91 -12.55
N ASP A 302 35.36 -3.14 -13.77
CA ASP A 302 34.97 -2.35 -14.93
C ASP A 302 34.01 -3.16 -15.80
N LEU A 303 32.96 -2.51 -16.27
CA LEU A 303 32.05 -3.07 -17.25
C LEU A 303 32.03 -2.23 -18.52
N LYS A 304 32.07 -2.92 -19.67
CA LYS A 304 31.89 -2.35 -21.00
C LYS A 304 30.48 -2.63 -21.51
N GLU A 305 30.12 -1.97 -22.62
CA GLU A 305 28.88 -2.23 -23.35
C GLU A 305 28.64 -3.74 -23.53
N THR A 306 27.39 -4.18 -23.43
CA THR A 306 26.94 -5.59 -23.52
C THR A 306 27.33 -6.49 -22.35
N GLN A 307 28.23 -6.07 -21.47
CA GLN A 307 28.63 -6.83 -20.30
C GLN A 307 27.65 -6.66 -19.15
N GLU A 308 27.48 -7.73 -18.39
CA GLU A 308 26.54 -7.78 -17.29
C GLU A 308 27.06 -8.67 -16.16
N ILE A 309 26.85 -8.23 -14.92
CA ILE A 309 27.14 -9.01 -13.71
C ILE A 309 25.87 -9.08 -12.89
N THR A 310 25.49 -10.28 -12.48
CA THR A 310 24.39 -10.48 -11.53
C THR A 310 24.94 -10.94 -10.19
N PHE A 311 24.68 -10.18 -9.14
CA PHE A 311 24.94 -10.56 -7.76
C PHE A 311 23.68 -11.16 -7.13
N ILE A 312 23.85 -12.23 -6.35
CA ILE A 312 22.76 -12.94 -5.68
C ILE A 312 23.09 -13.03 -4.20
N PHE A 313 22.24 -12.46 -3.36
CA PHE A 313 22.34 -12.52 -1.90
C PHE A 313 21.15 -13.27 -1.30
N ARG A 314 21.40 -14.31 -0.51
CA ARG A 314 20.36 -15.24 -0.04
C ARG A 314 20.81 -16.04 1.18
N GLU A 315 19.89 -16.75 1.81
CA GLU A 315 20.20 -17.75 2.85
C GLU A 315 20.96 -18.94 2.24
N ALA A 316 22.03 -19.37 2.92
CA ALA A 316 22.77 -20.55 2.51
C ALA A 316 21.94 -21.83 2.79
N PRO A 317 21.85 -22.79 1.85
CA PRO A 317 21.08 -24.02 2.03
C PRO A 317 21.51 -24.83 3.27
N LYS A 318 20.55 -25.22 4.11
CA LYS A 318 20.80 -25.90 5.40
C LYS A 318 21.49 -27.26 5.25
N HIS A 319 21.21 -28.00 4.17
CA HIS A 319 21.81 -29.32 3.91
C HIS A 319 23.34 -29.32 3.77
N LYS A 320 23.98 -28.16 3.51
CA LYS A 320 25.44 -28.02 3.47
C LYS A 320 26.09 -27.86 4.85
N GLN A 321 25.31 -27.59 5.91
CA GLN A 321 25.86 -27.40 7.25
C GLN A 321 26.18 -28.73 7.97
N ASP A 322 25.51 -29.83 7.59
CA ASP A 322 25.60 -31.08 8.36
C ASP A 322 26.47 -32.21 7.78
N LYS A 323 26.86 -32.24 6.50
CA LYS A 323 27.63 -33.40 5.97
C LYS A 323 28.61 -33.09 4.83
N GLU A 324 29.89 -32.92 5.17
CA GLU A 324 31.01 -33.23 4.25
C GLU A 324 31.22 -34.77 4.07
N LYS A 325 30.48 -35.62 4.80
CA LYS A 325 30.71 -37.07 4.86
C LYS A 325 29.84 -37.96 3.94
N GLU A 326 28.87 -37.44 3.21
CA GLU A 326 27.86 -38.29 2.52
C GLU A 326 27.66 -38.03 1.02
N LYS A 327 28.63 -37.46 0.27
CA LYS A 327 28.50 -37.31 -1.20
C LYS A 327 28.42 -38.64 -1.99
N LYS A 328 28.54 -39.82 -1.36
CA LYS A 328 28.55 -41.13 -2.05
C LYS A 328 27.23 -41.91 -2.04
N ASP A 329 26.29 -41.60 -1.15
CA ASP A 329 25.01 -42.33 -0.99
C ASP A 329 23.77 -41.39 -1.04
N GLU A 330 23.85 -40.25 -1.74
CA GLU A 330 22.70 -39.34 -1.92
C GLU A 330 21.64 -39.99 -2.83
N SER A 331 20.40 -40.14 -2.32
CA SER A 331 19.30 -40.67 -3.12
C SER A 331 18.88 -39.71 -4.24
N ALA A 332 18.25 -40.24 -5.29
CA ALA A 332 17.76 -39.40 -6.40
C ALA A 332 16.71 -38.35 -5.97
N ALA A 333 16.00 -38.58 -4.86
CA ALA A 333 15.03 -37.64 -4.30
C ALA A 333 15.74 -36.51 -3.52
N GLU A 334 16.73 -36.84 -2.70
CA GLU A 334 17.55 -35.85 -1.97
C GLU A 334 18.32 -34.96 -2.94
N ARG A 335 18.92 -35.54 -4.00
CA ARG A 335 19.59 -34.77 -5.05
C ARG A 335 18.65 -33.80 -5.75
N ARG A 336 17.39 -34.21 -6.02
CA ARG A 336 16.38 -33.33 -6.62
C ARG A 336 15.98 -32.19 -5.69
N LEU A 337 15.82 -32.46 -4.40
CA LEU A 337 15.50 -31.44 -3.40
C LEU A 337 16.64 -30.43 -3.25
N ARG A 338 17.89 -30.93 -3.15
CA ARG A 338 19.11 -30.12 -3.11
C ARG A 338 19.22 -29.21 -4.32
N LEU A 339 19.05 -29.74 -5.53
CA LEU A 339 19.08 -28.93 -6.76
C LEU A 339 17.89 -27.97 -6.89
N ALA A 340 16.79 -28.23 -6.18
CA ALA A 340 15.67 -27.32 -6.16
C ALA A 340 15.92 -26.11 -5.23
N GLU A 341 16.63 -26.32 -4.10
CA GLU A 341 16.99 -25.27 -3.14
C GLU A 341 18.29 -24.52 -3.50
N ASP A 342 19.27 -25.22 -4.05
CA ASP A 342 20.57 -24.69 -4.50
C ASP A 342 20.81 -25.02 -5.99
N PRO A 343 19.95 -24.53 -6.92
CA PRO A 343 20.16 -24.77 -8.34
C PRO A 343 21.45 -24.10 -8.81
N PRO A 344 22.18 -24.72 -9.76
CA PRO A 344 23.38 -24.12 -10.32
C PRO A 344 23.10 -22.76 -10.95
N LEU A 345 24.05 -21.85 -10.77
CA LEU A 345 23.91 -20.49 -11.27
C LEU A 345 24.22 -20.44 -12.78
N THR A 346 23.17 -20.30 -13.58
CA THR A 346 23.26 -20.17 -15.04
C THR A 346 22.53 -18.93 -15.55
N VAL A 347 22.88 -18.47 -16.75
CA VAL A 347 22.17 -17.36 -17.41
C VAL A 347 20.70 -17.72 -17.63
N SER A 348 20.43 -18.94 -18.11
CA SER A 348 19.06 -19.41 -18.36
C SER A 348 18.21 -19.45 -17.09
N LEU A 349 18.77 -19.83 -15.94
CA LEU A 349 18.07 -19.77 -14.65
C LEU A 349 17.71 -18.32 -14.30
N LEU A 350 18.68 -17.40 -14.32
CA LEU A 350 18.45 -16.00 -13.95
C LEU A 350 17.43 -15.32 -14.87
N ASP A 351 17.53 -15.55 -16.18
CA ASP A 351 16.57 -15.05 -17.16
C ASP A 351 15.17 -15.65 -16.92
N ALA A 352 15.07 -16.92 -16.51
CA ALA A 352 13.81 -17.53 -16.12
C ALA A 352 13.22 -16.92 -14.83
N LEU A 353 14.03 -16.71 -13.79
CA LEU A 353 13.58 -16.09 -12.54
C LEU A 353 13.08 -14.66 -12.77
N PHE A 354 13.76 -13.90 -13.65
CA PHE A 354 13.34 -12.56 -14.07
C PHE A 354 12.00 -12.61 -14.81
N ARG A 355 11.88 -13.48 -15.84
CA ARG A 355 10.65 -13.63 -16.63
C ARG A 355 9.46 -14.08 -15.76
N GLN A 356 9.67 -15.02 -14.84
CA GLN A 356 8.64 -15.50 -13.92
C GLN A 356 8.15 -14.37 -13.00
N THR A 357 9.08 -13.60 -12.43
CA THR A 357 8.74 -12.47 -11.54
C THR A 357 7.99 -11.39 -12.30
N SER A 358 8.45 -11.02 -13.49
CA SER A 358 7.79 -10.03 -14.35
C SER A 358 6.39 -10.49 -14.77
N THR A 359 6.27 -11.75 -15.20
CA THR A 359 4.99 -12.36 -15.59
C THR A 359 4.01 -12.42 -14.42
N TYR A 360 4.49 -12.74 -13.21
CA TYR A 360 3.64 -12.75 -12.01
C TYR A 360 2.99 -11.38 -11.78
N TRP A 361 3.80 -10.31 -11.72
CA TRP A 361 3.28 -8.97 -11.47
C TRP A 361 2.35 -8.49 -12.58
N LEU A 362 2.70 -8.74 -13.84
CA LEU A 362 1.86 -8.39 -14.99
C LEU A 362 0.50 -9.09 -14.92
N ASN A 363 0.50 -10.41 -14.64
CA ASN A 363 -0.73 -11.19 -14.52
C ASN A 363 -1.55 -10.81 -13.29
N TRP A 364 -0.90 -10.37 -12.22
CA TRP A 364 -1.60 -9.87 -11.05
C TRP A 364 -2.29 -8.53 -11.37
N VAL A 365 -1.55 -7.52 -11.83
CA VAL A 365 -2.10 -6.18 -12.14
C VAL A 365 -3.19 -6.23 -13.21
N SER A 366 -3.09 -7.13 -14.18
CA SER A 366 -4.07 -7.24 -15.27
C SER A 366 -5.48 -7.65 -14.79
N GLN A 367 -5.61 -8.20 -13.59
CA GLN A 367 -6.90 -8.53 -12.97
C GLN A 367 -7.67 -7.30 -12.47
N SER A 368 -7.02 -6.13 -12.38
CA SER A 368 -7.67 -4.93 -11.88
C SER A 368 -8.83 -4.48 -12.78
N THR A 369 -9.96 -4.18 -12.14
CA THR A 369 -11.19 -3.68 -12.77
C THR A 369 -11.27 -2.14 -12.83
N TYR A 370 -10.26 -1.44 -12.29
CA TYR A 370 -10.25 0.02 -12.20
C TYR A 370 -10.11 0.70 -13.57
N LYS A 371 -10.92 1.73 -13.81
CA LYS A 371 -11.00 2.48 -15.08
C LYS A 371 -10.98 4.00 -14.90
N GLY A 372 -10.65 4.50 -13.71
CA GLY A 372 -10.56 5.95 -13.45
C GLY A 372 -9.28 6.58 -14.02
N SER A 373 -9.22 7.92 -13.97
CA SER A 373 -8.20 8.72 -14.66
C SER A 373 -6.77 8.52 -14.13
N TRP A 374 -6.61 8.24 -12.83
CA TRP A 374 -5.30 8.10 -12.18
C TRP A 374 -4.83 6.65 -12.11
N ARG A 375 -5.06 5.89 -13.20
CA ARG A 375 -4.84 4.43 -13.23
C ARG A 375 -3.43 4.04 -12.82
N GLU A 376 -2.41 4.74 -13.31
CA GLU A 376 -1.00 4.40 -13.04
C GLU A 376 -0.67 4.52 -11.55
N ASN A 377 -1.05 5.64 -10.91
CA ASN A 377 -0.85 5.86 -9.48
C ASN A 377 -1.65 4.84 -8.62
N VAL A 378 -2.88 4.51 -9.04
CA VAL A 378 -3.71 3.50 -8.36
C VAL A 378 -3.08 2.12 -8.47
N MET A 379 -2.59 1.73 -9.64
CA MET A 379 -1.89 0.44 -9.81
C MET A 379 -0.59 0.42 -9.03
N ARG A 380 0.15 1.53 -8.98
CA ARG A 380 1.39 1.64 -8.19
C ARG A 380 1.13 1.47 -6.69
N SER A 381 0.07 2.07 -6.17
CA SER A 381 -0.37 1.89 -4.79
C SER A 381 -0.86 0.47 -4.52
N ALA A 382 -1.64 -0.12 -5.43
CA ALA A 382 -2.12 -1.50 -5.29
C ALA A 382 -0.98 -2.53 -5.27
N LEU A 383 0.02 -2.37 -6.15
CA LEU A 383 1.22 -3.20 -6.16
C LEU A 383 2.05 -3.06 -4.87
N THR A 384 2.02 -1.88 -4.24
CA THR A 384 2.68 -1.61 -2.96
C THR A 384 1.96 -2.33 -1.82
N LEU A 385 0.64 -2.20 -1.73
CA LEU A 385 -0.18 -2.96 -0.77
C LEU A 385 -0.02 -4.47 -0.94
N LYS A 386 0.09 -4.94 -2.19
CA LYS A 386 0.33 -6.35 -2.49
C LYS A 386 1.70 -6.82 -1.99
N LEU A 387 2.74 -6.00 -2.10
CA LEU A 387 4.05 -6.33 -1.52
C LEU A 387 4.01 -6.43 0.01
N LEU A 388 3.21 -5.58 0.67
CA LEU A 388 3.01 -5.58 2.13
C LEU A 388 2.10 -6.71 2.63
N THR A 389 1.54 -7.51 1.72
CA THR A 389 0.75 -8.69 2.06
C THR A 389 1.69 -9.89 2.22
N TYR A 390 1.77 -10.44 3.43
CA TYR A 390 2.49 -11.67 3.72
C TYR A 390 1.77 -12.88 3.14
N GLU A 391 2.33 -13.42 2.06
CA GLU A 391 1.71 -14.46 1.25
C GLU A 391 1.31 -15.73 2.00
N PRO A 392 2.06 -16.23 3.00
CA PRO A 392 1.72 -17.47 3.70
C PRO A 392 0.41 -17.46 4.47
N THR A 393 0.05 -16.30 5.02
CA THR A 393 -1.10 -16.18 5.92
C THR A 393 -2.15 -15.22 5.39
N GLY A 394 -1.82 -14.34 4.43
CA GLY A 394 -2.69 -13.25 4.00
C GLY A 394 -2.65 -12.02 4.92
N ALA A 395 -1.82 -12.03 5.96
CA ALA A 395 -1.55 -10.89 6.82
C ALA A 395 -1.06 -9.67 6.02
N VAL A 396 -1.49 -8.47 6.39
CA VAL A 396 -1.03 -7.22 5.76
C VAL A 396 -0.32 -6.37 6.83
N VAL A 397 0.97 -6.08 6.63
CA VAL A 397 1.73 -5.25 7.56
C VAL A 397 1.45 -3.75 7.33
N ALA A 398 1.50 -2.94 8.38
CA ALA A 398 1.27 -1.49 8.27
C ALA A 398 2.38 -0.78 7.46
N ALA A 399 3.63 -1.18 7.65
CA ALA A 399 4.79 -0.78 6.84
C ALA A 399 5.91 -1.85 6.96
N PRO A 400 6.89 -1.90 6.04
CA PRO A 400 8.00 -2.85 6.14
C PRO A 400 9.15 -2.33 7.02
N THR A 401 8.99 -1.15 7.63
CA THR A 401 10.03 -0.42 8.36
C THR A 401 9.70 -0.28 9.85
N PHE A 402 10.73 0.00 10.64
CA PHE A 402 10.64 0.31 12.06
C PHE A 402 11.61 1.44 12.41
N GLY A 403 11.31 2.20 13.46
CA GLY A 403 12.19 3.22 14.02
C GLY A 403 12.39 4.45 13.12
N ILE A 404 11.56 4.63 12.09
CA ILE A 404 11.58 5.83 11.24
C ILE A 404 10.75 6.94 11.91
N PRO A 405 11.29 8.16 12.05
CA PRO A 405 10.71 9.19 12.91
C PRO A 405 9.55 9.98 12.29
N GLU A 406 8.48 10.20 13.06
CA GLU A 406 7.41 11.17 12.74
C GLU A 406 7.91 12.64 12.81
N ALA A 407 9.02 12.89 13.49
CA ALA A 407 9.73 14.16 13.46
C ALA A 407 11.23 13.94 13.69
N ILE A 408 12.09 14.56 12.89
CA ILE A 408 13.54 14.40 13.01
C ILE A 408 14.02 14.84 14.40
N GLY A 409 14.73 13.95 15.09
CA GLY A 409 15.18 14.13 16.48
C GLY A 409 14.10 13.89 17.53
N GLY A 410 12.88 13.52 17.11
CA GLY A 410 11.75 13.26 17.98
C GLY A 410 11.71 11.83 18.54
N PRO A 411 10.88 11.60 19.58
CA PRO A 411 10.75 10.30 20.24
C PRO A 411 9.72 9.37 19.59
N ARG A 412 8.97 9.82 18.57
CA ARG A 412 7.90 9.07 17.91
C ARG A 412 8.47 8.23 16.76
N ASN A 413 9.09 7.11 17.12
CA ASN A 413 9.76 6.18 16.22
C ASN A 413 9.27 4.76 16.56
N TRP A 414 8.37 4.22 15.75
CA TRP A 414 7.62 2.99 16.05
C TRP A 414 7.96 1.84 15.10
N ASP A 415 7.69 0.60 15.51
CA ASP A 415 7.78 -0.58 14.66
C ASP A 415 6.42 -0.88 14.03
N TYR A 416 6.35 -0.81 12.69
CA TYR A 416 5.10 -0.96 11.92
C TYR A 416 5.04 -2.27 11.12
N ARG A 417 5.94 -3.22 11.41
CA ARG A 417 6.05 -4.50 10.69
C ARG A 417 4.99 -5.52 11.10
N TYR A 418 3.99 -5.10 11.86
CA TYR A 418 2.91 -5.91 12.41
C TYR A 418 1.58 -5.65 11.69
N VAL A 419 0.60 -6.50 12.00
CA VAL A 419 -0.73 -6.52 11.38
C VAL A 419 -1.73 -5.87 12.33
N TRP A 420 -2.04 -4.59 12.09
CA TRP A 420 -3.17 -3.93 12.76
C TRP A 420 -4.48 -4.37 12.12
N ILE A 421 -5.45 -4.81 12.93
CA ILE A 421 -6.78 -5.19 12.43
C ILE A 421 -7.39 -4.05 11.61
N ARG A 422 -7.23 -2.81 12.07
CA ARG A 422 -7.69 -1.59 11.39
C ARG A 422 -7.12 -1.49 9.97
N ASP A 423 -5.79 -1.40 9.86
CA ASP A 423 -5.06 -1.15 8.61
C ASP A 423 -5.30 -2.27 7.58
N SER A 424 -5.28 -3.52 8.03
CA SER A 424 -5.50 -4.67 7.17
C SER A 424 -6.96 -4.79 6.71
N SER A 425 -7.93 -4.49 7.58
CA SER A 425 -9.35 -4.53 7.23
C SER A 425 -9.70 -3.50 6.15
N PHE A 426 -9.14 -2.29 6.27
CA PHE A 426 -9.31 -1.31 5.19
C PHE A 426 -8.53 -1.69 3.92
N THR A 427 -7.34 -2.27 4.02
CA THR A 427 -6.61 -2.76 2.83
C THR A 427 -7.45 -3.73 2.00
N ILE A 428 -8.25 -4.58 2.65
CA ILE A 428 -9.17 -5.49 1.96
C ILE A 428 -10.27 -4.76 1.20
N TYR A 429 -10.77 -3.63 1.71
CA TYR A 429 -11.68 -2.78 0.95
C TYR A 429 -11.06 -2.35 -0.39
N ALA A 430 -9.81 -1.88 -0.38
CA ALA A 430 -9.12 -1.49 -1.62
C ALA A 430 -8.99 -2.67 -2.59
N PHE A 431 -8.56 -3.83 -2.12
CA PHE A 431 -8.44 -5.02 -2.98
C PHE A 431 -9.77 -5.45 -3.59
N LEU A 432 -10.84 -5.55 -2.79
CA LEU A 432 -12.17 -5.92 -3.28
C LEU A 432 -12.70 -4.93 -4.31
N ARG A 433 -12.49 -3.62 -4.10
CA ARG A 433 -12.94 -2.57 -5.03
C ARG A 433 -12.13 -2.53 -6.33
N LEU A 434 -10.87 -2.94 -6.29
CA LEU A 434 -10.03 -3.10 -7.47
C LEU A 434 -10.25 -4.44 -8.19
N GLY A 435 -10.95 -5.39 -7.58
CA GLY A 435 -11.25 -6.71 -8.15
C GLY A 435 -10.30 -7.84 -7.71
N PHE A 436 -9.44 -7.58 -6.74
CA PHE A 436 -8.50 -8.55 -6.17
C PHE A 436 -9.17 -9.34 -5.03
N THR A 437 -9.90 -10.39 -5.38
CA THR A 437 -10.69 -11.17 -4.41
C THR A 437 -9.89 -12.25 -3.69
N HIS A 438 -8.79 -12.73 -4.29
CA HIS A 438 -7.95 -13.78 -3.71
C HIS A 438 -7.27 -13.30 -2.43
N GLU A 439 -6.63 -12.12 -2.46
CA GLU A 439 -5.99 -11.49 -1.31
C GLU A 439 -6.97 -11.27 -0.15
N ALA A 440 -8.19 -10.84 -0.49
CA ALA A 440 -9.26 -10.69 0.48
C ALA A 440 -9.64 -12.03 1.13
N GLY A 441 -9.65 -13.13 0.37
CA GLY A 441 -9.93 -14.47 0.89
C GLY A 441 -8.88 -14.97 1.87
N GLU A 442 -7.59 -14.84 1.53
CA GLU A 442 -6.50 -15.24 2.42
C GLU A 442 -6.50 -14.42 3.72
N TYR A 443 -6.72 -13.11 3.64
CA TYR A 443 -6.88 -12.30 4.85
C TYR A 443 -8.10 -12.68 5.68
N MET A 444 -9.23 -13.05 5.07
CA MET A 444 -10.40 -13.51 5.82
C MET A 444 -10.13 -14.82 6.55
N LYS A 445 -9.31 -15.71 5.97
CA LYS A 445 -8.79 -16.89 6.67
C LYS A 445 -7.91 -16.47 7.85
N TYR A 446 -7.02 -15.49 7.64
CA TYR A 446 -6.22 -14.93 8.72
C TYR A 446 -7.11 -14.43 9.87
N ILE A 447 -8.12 -13.61 9.57
CA ILE A 447 -9.03 -13.09 10.59
C ILE A 447 -9.84 -14.18 11.28
N SER A 448 -10.32 -15.19 10.54
CA SER A 448 -11.13 -16.27 11.12
C SER A 448 -10.38 -17.04 12.21
N GLU A 449 -9.07 -17.25 12.05
CA GLU A 449 -8.23 -17.88 13.07
C GLU A 449 -8.12 -17.00 14.33
N ARG A 450 -8.01 -15.67 14.15
CA ARG A 450 -7.95 -14.68 15.25
C ARG A 450 -9.28 -14.56 16.00
N CYS A 451 -10.41 -14.58 15.29
CA CYS A 451 -11.74 -14.63 15.90
C CYS A 451 -11.98 -15.92 16.72
N SER A 452 -11.23 -16.99 16.46
CA SER A 452 -11.31 -18.25 17.21
C SER A 452 -10.38 -18.27 18.43
N ASP A 453 -9.46 -17.31 18.52
CA ASP A 453 -8.48 -17.13 19.60
C ASP A 453 -8.65 -15.74 20.23
N LEU A 454 -9.82 -15.50 20.82
CA LEU A 454 -10.11 -14.28 21.57
C LEU A 454 -9.39 -14.27 22.92
N ASN A 455 -9.27 -13.09 23.52
CA ASN A 455 -8.81 -12.94 24.89
C ASN A 455 -9.84 -13.47 25.89
N GLU A 456 -9.44 -13.64 27.15
CA GLU A 456 -10.32 -14.18 28.21
C GLU A 456 -11.58 -13.34 28.42
N ASP A 457 -11.50 -12.03 28.18
CA ASP A 457 -12.63 -11.09 28.26
C ASP A 457 -13.49 -11.05 26.98
N GLY A 458 -13.14 -11.84 25.95
CA GLY A 458 -13.80 -11.89 24.66
C GLY A 458 -13.34 -10.81 23.68
N SER A 459 -12.29 -10.05 24.00
CA SER A 459 -11.72 -9.03 23.11
C SER A 459 -10.78 -9.60 22.05
N LEU A 460 -10.51 -8.80 21.02
CA LEU A 460 -9.41 -8.99 20.08
C LEU A 460 -8.23 -8.12 20.52
N ASN A 461 -7.01 -8.53 20.20
CA ASN A 461 -5.87 -7.61 20.24
C ASN A 461 -5.97 -6.63 19.07
N ILE A 462 -5.41 -5.44 19.26
CA ILE A 462 -5.44 -4.41 18.21
C ILE A 462 -4.55 -4.78 17.02
N MET A 463 -3.47 -5.52 17.30
CA MET A 463 -2.49 -5.94 16.32
C MET A 463 -1.88 -7.31 16.67
N TYR A 464 -1.29 -7.94 15.66
CA TYR A 464 -0.68 -9.27 15.74
C TYR A 464 0.59 -9.33 14.90
N SER A 465 1.46 -10.30 15.17
CA SER A 465 2.52 -10.66 14.22
C SER A 465 1.94 -11.24 12.92
N ILE A 466 2.76 -11.35 11.88
CA ILE A 466 2.34 -11.94 10.60
C ILE A 466 1.91 -13.41 10.70
N ASP A 467 2.34 -14.11 11.75
CA ASP A 467 1.96 -15.49 12.07
C ASP A 467 0.80 -15.57 13.11
N GLY A 468 0.32 -14.43 13.64
CA GLY A 468 -0.83 -14.35 14.54
C GLY A 468 -0.50 -14.34 16.04
N VAL A 469 0.77 -14.24 16.42
CA VAL A 469 1.20 -14.07 17.83
C VAL A 469 0.69 -12.74 18.39
N LYS A 470 0.16 -12.77 19.61
CA LYS A 470 -0.43 -11.64 20.35
C LYS A 470 0.60 -10.77 21.08
N GLU A 471 1.66 -11.38 21.63
CA GLU A 471 2.67 -10.68 22.42
C GLU A 471 3.72 -10.02 21.51
N LEU A 472 3.76 -8.69 21.52
CA LEU A 472 4.67 -7.88 20.70
C LEU A 472 5.48 -6.92 21.56
N ALA A 473 6.16 -7.47 22.57
CA ALA A 473 6.90 -6.71 23.58
C ALA A 473 7.81 -5.65 22.94
N GLU A 474 7.63 -4.40 23.35
CA GLU A 474 8.43 -3.25 22.91
C GLU A 474 9.75 -3.20 23.68
N TYR A 475 10.86 -3.06 22.96
CA TYR A 475 12.18 -2.80 23.54
C TYR A 475 12.98 -1.85 22.66
N GLU A 476 13.96 -1.19 23.27
CA GLU A 476 14.78 -0.16 22.63
C GLU A 476 16.15 -0.70 22.20
N LEU A 477 16.60 -0.30 21.00
CA LEU A 477 17.92 -0.61 20.47
C LEU A 477 18.88 0.57 20.72
N ASP A 478 19.40 0.64 21.95
CA ASP A 478 20.20 1.78 22.40
C ASP A 478 21.52 1.99 21.66
N HIS A 479 22.06 0.94 21.04
CA HIS A 479 23.31 0.99 20.29
C HIS A 479 23.18 1.66 18.92
N LEU A 480 21.97 1.81 18.38
CA LEU A 480 21.73 2.48 17.11
C LEU A 480 21.50 3.99 17.32
N ASP A 481 22.06 4.80 16.43
CA ASP A 481 21.89 6.27 16.49
C ASP A 481 20.47 6.73 16.16
N GLY A 482 19.73 5.94 15.37
CA GLY A 482 18.44 6.27 14.82
C GLY A 482 18.51 7.18 13.59
N TYR A 483 17.46 7.20 12.76
CA TYR A 483 17.45 7.96 11.51
C TYR A 483 17.74 9.44 11.78
N ARG A 484 18.87 9.96 11.29
CA ARG A 484 19.36 11.33 11.54
C ARG A 484 19.43 11.70 13.04
N GLY A 485 19.71 10.73 13.91
CA GLY A 485 19.81 10.92 15.37
C GLY A 485 18.47 10.92 16.10
N SER A 486 17.41 10.40 15.48
CA SER A 486 16.08 10.32 16.10
C SER A 486 16.00 9.09 17.01
N ARG A 487 15.83 9.31 18.31
CA ARG A 487 15.84 8.26 19.34
C ARG A 487 14.55 8.30 20.18
N PRO A 488 14.13 7.16 20.74
CA PRO A 488 14.77 5.84 20.68
C PRO A 488 14.42 5.08 19.40
N VAL A 489 15.19 4.03 19.07
CA VAL A 489 14.85 3.06 18.03
C VAL A 489 14.13 1.89 18.70
N ARG A 490 12.88 1.63 18.31
CA ARG A 490 12.04 0.60 18.94
C ARG A 490 11.83 -0.60 18.03
N VAL A 491 11.83 -1.77 18.64
CA VAL A 491 11.36 -3.03 18.05
C VAL A 491 10.24 -3.56 18.91
N GLY A 492 9.20 -4.14 18.30
CA GLY A 492 7.94 -4.38 18.99
C GLY A 492 7.09 -3.12 19.07
N ASN A 493 5.90 -3.23 19.63
CA ASN A 493 4.99 -2.10 19.70
C ASN A 493 4.19 -2.13 20.99
N GLY A 494 4.39 -1.11 21.84
CA GLY A 494 3.79 -1.04 23.16
C GLY A 494 2.28 -0.85 23.17
N ALA A 495 1.65 -0.63 22.02
CA ALA A 495 0.19 -0.54 21.93
C ALA A 495 -0.52 -1.90 21.83
N TYR A 496 0.22 -3.03 21.73
CA TYR A 496 -0.37 -4.34 21.43
C TYR A 496 -1.45 -4.84 22.42
N ASP A 497 -1.44 -4.33 23.66
CA ASP A 497 -2.38 -4.65 24.73
C ASP A 497 -3.37 -3.49 25.03
N HIS A 498 -3.35 -2.43 24.21
CA HIS A 498 -4.31 -1.33 24.34
C HIS A 498 -5.74 -1.80 24.05
N LEU A 499 -6.70 -1.22 24.75
CA LEU A 499 -8.10 -1.34 24.38
C LEU A 499 -8.41 -0.29 23.31
N GLN A 500 -8.83 -0.76 22.14
CA GLN A 500 -9.22 0.08 21.00
C GLN A 500 -10.53 -0.45 20.44
N LEU A 501 -11.63 0.25 20.71
CA LEU A 501 -12.97 -0.24 20.37
C LEU A 501 -13.33 0.00 18.91
N ASP A 502 -12.60 0.87 18.21
CA ASP A 502 -12.81 1.07 16.79
C ASP A 502 -12.57 -0.19 15.97
N ILE A 503 -11.56 -1.01 16.30
CA ILE A 503 -11.13 -2.17 15.48
C ILE A 503 -12.26 -3.09 15.01
N TYR A 504 -13.32 -3.20 15.83
CA TYR A 504 -14.50 -4.00 15.54
C TYR A 504 -15.31 -3.41 14.37
N GLY A 505 -15.40 -2.10 14.27
CA GLY A 505 -16.03 -1.39 13.16
C GLY A 505 -15.30 -1.61 11.85
N GLU A 506 -13.98 -1.43 11.81
CA GLU A 506 -13.21 -1.70 10.59
C GLU A 506 -13.30 -3.16 10.17
N LEU A 507 -13.18 -4.07 11.15
CA LEU A 507 -13.26 -5.50 10.90
C LEU A 507 -14.63 -5.90 10.34
N MET A 508 -15.71 -5.46 10.96
CA MET A 508 -17.07 -5.77 10.51
C MET A 508 -17.39 -5.16 9.15
N ASP A 509 -16.86 -3.97 8.85
CA ASP A 509 -16.99 -3.39 7.50
C ASP A 509 -16.25 -4.24 6.47
N GLY A 510 -15.03 -4.68 6.78
CA GLY A 510 -14.25 -5.62 5.96
C GLY A 510 -14.99 -6.94 5.70
N ILE A 511 -15.55 -7.56 6.74
CA ILE A 511 -16.34 -8.81 6.64
C ILE A 511 -17.61 -8.59 5.81
N TYR A 512 -18.32 -7.48 6.03
CA TYR A 512 -19.52 -7.14 5.28
C TYR A 512 -19.24 -6.97 3.77
N LEU A 513 -18.15 -6.28 3.45
CA LEU A 513 -17.70 -6.06 2.08
C LEU A 513 -17.23 -7.36 1.43
N TYR A 514 -16.50 -8.21 2.16
CA TYR A 514 -16.10 -9.52 1.67
C TYR A 514 -17.32 -10.39 1.34
N ASN A 515 -18.33 -10.44 2.22
CA ASN A 515 -19.59 -11.13 1.93
C ASN A 515 -20.35 -10.55 0.72
N LYS A 516 -20.10 -9.29 0.36
CA LYS A 516 -20.75 -8.62 -0.78
C LYS A 516 -20.01 -8.85 -2.10
N TYR A 517 -18.68 -8.86 -2.09
CA TYR A 517 -17.86 -8.83 -3.31
C TYR A 517 -16.93 -10.04 -3.46
N GLY A 518 -16.57 -10.69 -2.36
CA GLY A 518 -15.80 -11.94 -2.32
C GLY A 518 -16.72 -13.15 -2.12
N SER A 519 -16.27 -14.11 -1.30
CA SER A 519 -17.05 -15.30 -0.98
C SER A 519 -18.06 -15.03 0.13
N PRO A 520 -19.28 -15.61 0.07
CA PRO A 520 -20.23 -15.54 1.18
C PRO A 520 -19.65 -16.10 2.47
N ILE A 521 -19.93 -15.46 3.60
CA ILE A 521 -19.45 -15.93 4.91
C ILE A 521 -20.13 -17.24 5.34
N SER A 522 -19.36 -18.09 6.03
CA SER A 522 -19.84 -19.35 6.61
C SER A 522 -20.66 -19.13 7.88
N TYR A 523 -21.32 -20.18 8.36
CA TYR A 523 -22.03 -20.15 9.64
C TYR A 523 -21.08 -19.96 10.84
N ASP A 524 -19.88 -20.55 10.80
CA ASP A 524 -18.90 -20.41 11.89
C ASP A 524 -18.35 -18.98 11.96
N MET A 525 -18.09 -18.37 10.80
CA MET A 525 -17.72 -16.96 10.73
C MET A 525 -18.87 -16.06 11.22
N TRP A 526 -20.12 -16.40 10.90
CA TRP A 526 -21.28 -15.71 11.46
C TRP A 526 -21.35 -15.82 13.00
N CYS A 527 -21.06 -16.99 13.57
CA CYS A 527 -21.04 -17.17 15.03
C CYS A 527 -19.97 -16.27 15.67
N SER A 528 -18.81 -16.14 15.04
CA SER A 528 -17.75 -15.21 15.45
C SER A 528 -18.22 -13.75 15.37
N VAL A 529 -18.82 -13.34 14.24
CA VAL A 529 -19.42 -12.00 14.07
C VAL A 529 -20.44 -11.70 15.18
N ARG A 530 -21.30 -12.67 15.51
CA ARG A 530 -22.29 -12.51 16.58
C ARG A 530 -21.64 -12.32 17.95
N GLN A 531 -20.58 -13.06 18.26
CA GLN A 531 -19.83 -12.90 19.50
C GLN A 531 -19.18 -11.52 19.60
N LEU A 532 -18.55 -11.05 18.53
CA LEU A 532 -17.91 -9.74 18.47
C LEU A 532 -18.93 -8.59 18.58
N ALA A 533 -20.07 -8.69 17.89
CA ALA A 533 -21.15 -7.70 18.00
C ALA A 533 -21.75 -7.65 19.42
N ASN A 534 -21.87 -8.80 20.09
CA ASN A 534 -22.28 -8.86 21.50
C ASN A 534 -21.25 -8.17 22.41
N TYR A 535 -19.95 -8.44 22.19
CA TYR A 535 -18.88 -7.75 22.91
C TYR A 535 -18.96 -6.23 22.75
N VAL A 536 -19.16 -5.72 21.52
CA VAL A 536 -19.33 -4.28 21.27
C VAL A 536 -20.54 -3.73 22.02
N CYS A 537 -21.68 -4.42 22.01
CA CYS A 537 -22.86 -3.97 22.76
C CYS A 537 -22.61 -3.85 24.27
N ASP A 538 -21.75 -4.72 24.82
CA ASP A 538 -21.44 -4.74 26.25
C ASP A 538 -20.37 -3.72 26.66
N ASN A 539 -19.55 -3.23 25.72
CA ASN A 539 -18.34 -2.46 26.02
C ASN A 539 -18.22 -1.10 25.31
N TRP A 540 -19.11 -0.73 24.38
CA TRP A 540 -18.95 0.48 23.57
C TRP A 540 -18.82 1.79 24.37
N ASN A 541 -19.30 1.82 25.62
CA ASN A 541 -19.26 2.98 26.51
C ASN A 541 -17.98 3.07 27.36
N VAL A 542 -17.08 2.08 27.25
CA VAL A 542 -15.81 2.05 27.97
C VAL A 542 -14.82 3.01 27.29
N PRO A 543 -14.16 3.91 28.05
CA PRO A 543 -13.10 4.76 27.49
C PRO A 543 -11.94 3.94 26.93
N ASP A 544 -11.49 4.27 25.72
CA ASP A 544 -10.47 3.55 24.96
C ASP A 544 -9.35 4.49 24.48
N MET A 545 -8.46 4.01 23.61
CA MET A 545 -7.31 4.77 23.07
C MET A 545 -7.50 5.24 21.62
N SER A 546 -8.59 4.81 20.97
CA SER A 546 -8.97 5.12 19.59
C SER A 546 -7.89 4.87 18.53
N ILE A 547 -8.14 5.36 17.31
CA ILE A 547 -7.31 5.16 16.13
C ILE A 547 -5.87 5.65 16.26
N TRP A 548 -5.64 6.69 17.04
CA TRP A 548 -4.30 7.28 17.20
C TRP A 548 -3.49 6.65 18.33
N GLU A 549 -4.07 5.65 19.04
CA GLU A 549 -3.39 4.90 20.10
C GLU A 549 -2.74 5.83 21.14
N VAL A 550 -3.45 6.94 21.47
CA VAL A 550 -2.89 8.04 22.25
C VAL A 550 -2.38 7.52 23.58
N ARG A 551 -1.10 7.71 23.92
CA ARG A 551 -0.53 7.23 25.20
C ARG A 551 -1.00 8.05 26.42
N GLY A 552 -1.91 8.99 26.22
CA GLY A 552 -2.55 9.81 27.24
C GLY A 552 -3.73 9.12 27.94
N ARG A 553 -4.72 9.93 28.33
CA ARG A 553 -5.89 9.45 29.09
C ARG A 553 -6.90 8.78 28.16
N LYS A 554 -7.34 7.57 28.52
CA LYS A 554 -8.50 6.88 27.91
C LYS A 554 -9.75 7.75 27.95
N GLN A 555 -10.44 7.88 26.81
CA GLN A 555 -11.61 8.75 26.63
C GLN A 555 -12.67 8.04 25.77
N GLN A 556 -13.89 8.58 25.73
CA GLN A 556 -14.88 8.15 24.75
C GLN A 556 -14.67 8.93 23.45
N PHE A 557 -13.77 8.42 22.60
CA PHE A 557 -13.42 9.04 21.33
C PHE A 557 -14.57 8.95 20.34
N THR A 558 -14.82 10.04 19.62
CA THR A 558 -15.87 10.14 18.61
C THR A 558 -15.66 9.10 17.49
N TYR A 559 -14.41 8.86 17.10
CA TYR A 559 -14.08 7.85 16.10
C TYR A 559 -14.45 6.44 16.56
N SER A 560 -14.04 6.06 17.78
CA SER A 560 -14.35 4.75 18.37
C SER A 560 -15.87 4.51 18.47
N LEU A 561 -16.63 5.53 18.88
CA LEU A 561 -18.09 5.46 18.92
C LEU A 561 -18.69 5.25 17.53
N VAL A 562 -18.23 6.01 16.52
CA VAL A 562 -18.68 5.83 15.14
C VAL A 562 -18.37 4.41 14.63
N MET A 563 -17.20 3.86 14.97
CA MET A 563 -16.83 2.51 14.54
C MET A 563 -17.57 1.41 15.30
N CYS A 564 -17.88 1.61 16.59
CA CYS A 564 -18.82 0.74 17.31
C CYS A 564 -20.21 0.72 16.64
N TRP A 565 -20.70 1.89 16.22
CA TRP A 565 -21.94 1.98 15.44
C TRP A 565 -21.83 1.21 14.10
N VAL A 566 -20.71 1.35 13.39
CA VAL A 566 -20.46 0.59 12.15
C VAL A 566 -20.50 -0.90 12.41
N ALA A 567 -19.84 -1.38 13.47
CA ALA A 567 -19.82 -2.81 13.82
C ALA A 567 -21.24 -3.38 13.94
N LEU A 568 -22.10 -2.68 14.68
CA LEU A 568 -23.49 -3.11 14.89
C LEU A 568 -24.35 -2.97 13.63
N ASP A 569 -24.22 -1.87 12.87
CA ASP A 569 -24.94 -1.69 11.59
C ASP A 569 -24.58 -2.78 10.58
N ARG A 570 -23.29 -3.12 10.44
CA ARG A 570 -22.84 -4.17 9.52
C ARG A 570 -23.27 -5.57 9.97
N ALA A 571 -23.21 -5.87 11.27
CA ALA A 571 -23.69 -7.13 11.81
C ALA A 571 -25.20 -7.33 11.57
N LEU A 572 -26.01 -6.28 11.78
CA LEU A 572 -27.46 -6.29 11.50
C LEU A 572 -27.74 -6.52 10.01
N ARG A 573 -27.05 -5.81 9.12
CA ARG A 573 -27.20 -5.99 7.66
C ARG A 573 -26.78 -7.38 7.20
N LEU A 574 -25.75 -7.96 7.79
CA LEU A 574 -25.33 -9.35 7.52
C LEU A 574 -26.42 -10.33 7.95
N ALA A 575 -26.97 -10.16 9.16
CA ALA A 575 -28.05 -10.99 9.69
C ALA A 575 -29.26 -10.98 8.75
N GLU A 576 -29.69 -9.79 8.29
CA GLU A 576 -30.83 -9.62 7.39
C GLU A 576 -30.56 -10.19 6.01
N LYS A 577 -29.43 -9.84 5.39
CA LYS A 577 -29.10 -10.25 4.01
C LYS A 577 -28.99 -11.77 3.86
N ARG A 578 -28.53 -12.46 4.90
CA ARG A 578 -28.31 -13.92 4.88
C ARG A 578 -29.37 -14.70 5.66
N VAL A 579 -30.29 -14.00 6.33
CA VAL A 579 -31.31 -14.58 7.21
C VAL A 579 -30.67 -15.44 8.32
N PHE A 580 -29.59 -14.95 8.92
CA PHE A 580 -28.88 -15.68 9.96
C PHE A 580 -29.61 -15.61 11.32
N PRO A 581 -29.52 -16.66 12.17
CA PRO A 581 -30.04 -16.60 13.53
C PRO A 581 -29.35 -15.53 14.38
N CYS A 582 -30.13 -14.56 14.85
CA CYS A 582 -29.68 -13.44 15.69
C CYS A 582 -30.65 -13.23 16.87
N PRO A 583 -30.47 -13.96 17.98
CA PRO A 583 -31.32 -13.79 19.17
C PRO A 583 -31.19 -12.39 19.79
N ASP A 584 -29.99 -11.82 19.78
CA ASP A 584 -29.65 -10.51 20.37
C ASP A 584 -29.99 -9.32 19.46
N ARG A 585 -30.77 -9.52 18.38
CA ARG A 585 -31.04 -8.50 17.35
C ARG A 585 -31.56 -7.19 17.92
N ASN A 586 -32.49 -7.24 18.87
CA ASN A 586 -33.06 -6.03 19.49
C ASN A 586 -32.00 -5.28 20.30
N LYS A 587 -31.18 -6.00 21.07
CA LYS A 587 -30.06 -5.42 21.83
C LYS A 587 -29.10 -4.66 20.91
N TRP A 588 -28.78 -5.23 19.74
CA TRP A 588 -27.90 -4.57 18.77
C TRP A 588 -28.52 -3.32 18.15
N MET A 589 -29.83 -3.35 17.86
CA MET A 589 -30.54 -2.17 17.35
C MET A 589 -30.57 -1.05 18.38
N ASP A 590 -30.89 -1.37 19.64
CA ASP A 590 -30.96 -0.40 20.73
C ASP A 590 -29.59 0.25 20.96
N ALA A 591 -28.52 -0.54 21.06
CA ALA A 591 -27.15 -0.03 21.24
C ALA A 591 -26.69 0.82 20.05
N ARG A 592 -26.96 0.39 18.81
CA ARG A 592 -26.65 1.16 17.60
C ARG A 592 -27.32 2.53 17.64
N ASP A 593 -28.61 2.59 17.97
CA ASP A 593 -29.37 3.83 17.96
C ASP A 593 -28.92 4.76 19.10
N GLU A 594 -28.60 4.21 20.27
CA GLU A 594 -28.05 4.96 21.40
C GLU A 594 -26.69 5.61 21.05
N ILE A 595 -25.77 4.84 20.45
CA ILE A 595 -24.46 5.35 20.02
C ILE A 595 -24.66 6.47 18.99
N TYR A 596 -25.57 6.29 18.03
CA TYR A 596 -25.84 7.29 16.99
C TYR A 596 -26.29 8.62 17.60
N GLU A 597 -27.27 8.57 18.51
CA GLU A 597 -27.78 9.77 19.20
C GLU A 597 -26.72 10.39 20.11
N LEU A 598 -25.89 9.59 20.78
CA LEU A 598 -24.80 10.11 21.60
C LEU A 598 -23.81 10.91 20.76
N VAL A 599 -23.34 10.38 19.62
CA VAL A 599 -22.42 11.10 18.74
C VAL A 599 -23.04 12.40 18.24
N GLN A 600 -24.31 12.37 17.82
CA GLN A 600 -24.97 13.56 17.27
C GLN A 600 -25.21 14.66 18.32
N ASN A 601 -25.43 14.29 19.58
CA ASN A 601 -25.81 15.21 20.65
C ASN A 601 -24.66 15.63 21.57
N LYS A 602 -23.65 14.76 21.76
CA LYS A 602 -22.54 14.96 22.71
C LYS A 602 -21.20 15.20 22.01
N CYS A 603 -20.94 14.54 20.89
CA CYS A 603 -19.68 14.72 20.16
C CYS A 603 -19.70 15.94 19.21
N TYR A 604 -20.88 16.45 18.84
CA TYR A 604 -20.98 17.67 18.03
C TYR A 604 -21.02 18.94 18.89
N ASN A 605 -19.95 19.74 18.83
CA ASN A 605 -19.88 21.03 19.50
C ASN A 605 -20.68 22.08 18.71
N LYS A 606 -21.85 22.47 19.24
CA LYS A 606 -22.74 23.47 18.60
C LYS A 606 -22.14 24.88 18.56
N LYS A 607 -21.25 25.22 19.50
CA LYS A 607 -20.61 26.55 19.59
C LYS A 607 -19.52 26.69 18.53
N LEU A 608 -18.63 25.69 18.45
CA LEU A 608 -17.54 25.66 17.47
C LEU A 608 -17.97 25.12 16.10
N LYS A 609 -19.16 24.54 16.01
CA LYS A 609 -19.76 23.92 14.81
C LYS A 609 -18.84 22.85 14.20
N MET A 610 -18.41 21.91 15.02
CA MET A 610 -17.56 20.80 14.58
C MET A 610 -17.84 19.55 15.39
N PHE A 611 -17.57 18.38 14.82
CA PHE A 611 -17.39 17.17 15.62
C PHE A 611 -16.06 17.25 16.38
N ALA A 612 -16.13 16.99 17.67
CA ALA A 612 -14.99 16.98 18.57
C ALA A 612 -14.27 15.63 18.56
N GLN A 613 -13.04 15.61 19.08
CA GLN A 613 -12.22 14.41 19.21
C GLN A 613 -12.86 13.36 20.12
N SER A 614 -13.41 13.78 21.26
CA SER A 614 -14.04 12.92 22.25
C SER A 614 -15.17 13.65 22.98
N VAL A 615 -15.95 12.90 23.77
CA VAL A 615 -16.97 13.47 24.66
C VAL A 615 -16.33 14.38 25.72
N GLU A 616 -15.16 14.00 26.22
CA GLU A 616 -14.43 14.70 27.26
C GLU A 616 -13.68 15.94 26.75
N SER A 617 -13.34 15.97 25.46
CA SER A 617 -12.59 17.07 24.82
C SER A 617 -13.44 17.76 23.74
N PRO A 618 -14.55 18.43 24.11
CA PRO A 618 -15.52 18.98 23.15
C PRO A 618 -14.96 20.10 22.26
N ASP A 619 -13.84 20.71 22.65
CA ASP A 619 -13.20 21.80 21.91
C ASP A 619 -12.00 21.33 21.07
N ALA A 620 -11.63 20.05 21.12
CA ALA A 620 -10.56 19.47 20.32
C ALA A 620 -11.10 18.97 18.97
N LEU A 621 -10.52 19.41 17.86
CA LEU A 621 -10.85 18.93 16.52
C LEU A 621 -9.95 17.75 16.14
N ASP A 622 -10.53 16.74 15.49
CA ASP A 622 -9.80 15.55 15.04
C ASP A 622 -10.19 15.18 13.60
N ALA A 623 -9.18 14.91 12.77
CA ALA A 623 -9.35 14.55 11.36
C ALA A 623 -10.04 13.20 11.16
N SER A 624 -9.97 12.29 12.14
CA SER A 624 -10.64 10.99 12.10
C SER A 624 -12.16 11.09 11.93
N THR A 625 -12.77 12.19 12.37
CA THR A 625 -14.21 12.46 12.18
C THR A 625 -14.63 12.58 10.70
N LEU A 626 -13.68 12.86 9.80
CA LEU A 626 -13.93 12.94 8.36
C LEU A 626 -14.27 11.58 7.72
N ILE A 627 -14.12 10.48 8.45
CA ILE A 627 -14.52 9.14 7.99
C ILE A 627 -16.04 8.95 7.97
N MET A 628 -16.81 9.70 8.76
CA MET A 628 -18.26 9.52 8.91
C MET A 628 -19.04 9.40 7.57
N PRO A 629 -18.78 10.23 6.52
CA PRO A 629 -19.42 10.06 5.21
C PRO A 629 -18.93 8.85 4.41
N LEU A 630 -17.73 8.32 4.69
CA LEU A 630 -17.19 7.10 4.05
C LEU A 630 -17.93 5.86 4.56
N VAL A 631 -18.17 5.79 5.87
CA VAL A 631 -18.87 4.64 6.51
C VAL A 631 -20.39 4.76 6.54
N PHE A 632 -20.94 5.81 5.91
CA PHE A 632 -22.37 6.11 5.84
C PHE A 632 -23.02 6.47 7.18
N PHE A 633 -22.25 7.01 8.12
CA PHE A 633 -22.76 7.51 9.41
C PHE A 633 -23.51 8.84 9.23
N ILE A 634 -23.00 9.73 8.37
CA ILE A 634 -23.58 11.06 8.12
C ILE A 634 -23.69 11.36 6.62
N SER A 635 -24.73 12.10 6.24
CA SER A 635 -24.86 12.59 4.87
C SER A 635 -23.71 13.52 4.49
N PRO A 636 -23.12 13.41 3.27
CA PRO A 636 -22.13 14.36 2.77
C PRO A 636 -22.60 15.82 2.73
N THR A 637 -23.92 16.05 2.75
CA THR A 637 -24.54 17.39 2.72
C THR A 637 -25.04 17.85 4.09
N ASP A 638 -24.85 17.05 5.16
CA ASP A 638 -25.31 17.45 6.49
C ASP A 638 -24.56 18.71 6.95
N PRO A 639 -25.26 19.74 7.45
CA PRO A 639 -24.62 20.96 7.95
C PRO A 639 -23.52 20.71 9.00
N ARG A 640 -23.66 19.69 9.86
CA ARG A 640 -22.65 19.34 10.87
C ARG A 640 -21.35 18.90 10.22
N LEU A 641 -21.41 18.03 9.21
CA LEU A 641 -20.24 17.59 8.45
C LEU A 641 -19.63 18.77 7.69
N LEU A 642 -20.44 19.54 6.96
CA LEU A 642 -19.95 20.69 6.18
C LEU A 642 -19.26 21.74 7.06
N ASN A 643 -19.79 22.00 8.26
CA ASN A 643 -19.13 22.89 9.21
C ASN A 643 -17.83 22.30 9.76
N THR A 644 -17.80 21.00 10.03
CA THR A 644 -16.57 20.30 10.44
C THR A 644 -15.50 20.41 9.36
N ILE A 645 -15.82 20.14 8.09
CA ILE A 645 -14.91 20.33 6.94
C ILE A 645 -14.38 21.77 6.88
N ARG A 646 -15.26 22.77 7.02
CA ARG A 646 -14.85 24.18 7.02
C ARG A 646 -13.90 24.50 8.18
N ARG A 647 -14.13 23.92 9.36
CA ARG A 647 -13.24 24.09 10.52
C ARG A 647 -11.89 23.42 10.29
N THR A 648 -11.87 22.19 9.77
CA THR A 648 -10.64 21.46 9.42
C THR A 648 -9.78 22.24 8.44
N LEU A 649 -10.39 22.88 7.44
CA LEU A 649 -9.69 23.68 6.42
C LEU A 649 -8.96 24.92 6.95
N LEU A 650 -9.22 25.33 8.20
CA LEU A 650 -8.49 26.43 8.82
C LEU A 650 -7.07 25.98 9.21
N PRO A 651 -6.12 26.92 9.34
CA PRO A 651 -4.79 26.58 9.84
C PRO A 651 -4.80 26.24 11.34
N PRO A 652 -3.82 25.45 11.83
CA PRO A 652 -3.69 25.10 13.25
C PRO A 652 -3.73 26.31 14.21
N GLU A 653 -3.14 27.43 13.81
CA GLU A 653 -3.10 28.68 14.58
C GLU A 653 -4.50 29.32 14.74
N LYS A 654 -5.46 28.97 13.86
CA LYS A 654 -6.87 29.37 13.95
C LYS A 654 -7.76 28.24 14.48
N GLY A 655 -7.18 27.14 14.94
CA GLY A 655 -7.85 25.96 15.48
C GLY A 655 -8.47 25.04 14.42
N GLY A 656 -7.94 25.06 13.19
CA GLY A 656 -8.17 23.99 12.21
C GLY A 656 -7.00 23.01 12.14
N LEU A 657 -6.87 22.26 11.05
CA LEU A 657 -5.87 21.19 10.90
C LEU A 657 -5.03 21.29 9.62
N VAL A 658 -5.25 22.30 8.76
CA VAL A 658 -4.60 22.36 7.43
C VAL A 658 -3.41 23.31 7.40
N ALA A 659 -2.24 22.80 7.01
CA ALA A 659 -1.08 23.62 6.64
C ALA A 659 -0.53 23.17 5.28
N ASN A 660 -0.34 24.10 4.34
CA ASN A 660 0.13 23.78 2.96
C ASN A 660 -0.69 22.68 2.27
N ASP A 661 -2.02 22.70 2.46
CA ASP A 661 -2.97 21.68 1.97
C ASP A 661 -2.76 20.26 2.55
N LEU A 662 -1.88 20.11 3.54
CA LEU A 662 -1.70 18.89 4.33
C LEU A 662 -2.49 18.98 5.63
N VAL A 663 -3.01 17.85 6.11
CA VAL A 663 -3.88 17.77 7.29
C VAL A 663 -3.16 17.05 8.43
N PHE A 664 -3.10 17.67 9.61
CA PHE A 664 -2.64 17.03 10.85
C PHE A 664 -3.74 16.14 11.46
N ARG A 665 -3.35 15.15 12.28
CA ARG A 665 -4.29 14.24 12.97
C ARG A 665 -5.28 15.02 13.83
N TYR A 666 -4.72 15.90 14.65
CA TYR A 666 -5.40 16.83 15.56
C TYR A 666 -4.55 18.09 15.68
N ASN A 667 -5.03 19.09 16.43
CA ASN A 667 -4.25 20.32 16.60
C ASN A 667 -3.10 20.09 17.60
N PHE A 668 -1.91 19.78 17.09
CA PHE A 668 -0.69 19.54 17.86
C PHE A 668 -0.26 20.69 18.79
N LEU A 669 -0.81 21.91 18.60
CA LEU A 669 -0.54 23.05 19.49
C LEU A 669 -1.38 23.04 20.77
N THR A 670 -2.53 22.38 20.75
CA THR A 670 -3.54 22.50 21.82
C THR A 670 -3.95 21.16 22.43
N THR A 671 -3.72 20.06 21.72
CA THR A 671 -4.10 18.72 22.15
C THR A 671 -2.88 18.02 22.74
N ASP A 672 -3.05 17.43 23.94
CA ASP A 672 -2.05 16.57 24.58
C ASP A 672 -2.39 15.11 24.32
N ASP A 673 -1.50 14.42 23.59
CA ASP A 673 -1.63 13.01 23.22
C ASP A 673 -0.88 12.06 24.17
N GLY A 674 -0.21 12.61 25.20
CA GLY A 674 0.56 11.85 26.19
C GLY A 674 1.98 11.48 25.75
N VAL A 675 2.41 11.84 24.54
CA VAL A 675 3.80 11.62 24.06
C VAL A 675 4.55 12.95 23.92
N GLY A 676 3.85 13.99 23.45
CA GLY A 676 4.43 15.30 23.19
C GLY A 676 5.43 15.32 22.01
N GLY A 677 5.95 16.50 21.72
CA GLY A 677 6.86 16.74 20.60
C GLY A 677 6.15 17.14 19.30
N LEU A 678 6.95 17.44 18.28
CA LEU A 678 6.46 17.80 16.95
C LEU A 678 6.04 16.53 16.17
N GLU A 679 5.13 16.69 15.23
CA GLU A 679 4.73 15.69 14.24
C GLU A 679 4.65 16.35 12.85
N GLY A 680 4.74 15.54 11.81
CA GLY A 680 4.37 15.90 10.46
C GLY A 680 2.86 15.89 10.25
N ALA A 681 2.43 16.32 9.07
CA ALA A 681 1.05 16.17 8.67
C ALA A 681 0.83 14.74 8.17
N PHE A 682 -0.14 14.04 8.76
CA PHE A 682 -0.41 12.64 8.46
C PHE A 682 -1.07 12.51 7.09
N SER A 683 -0.39 11.83 6.16
CA SER A 683 -0.77 11.77 4.74
C SER A 683 -2.21 11.28 4.52
N MET A 684 -2.63 10.30 5.33
CA MET A 684 -3.98 9.74 5.31
C MET A 684 -5.07 10.77 5.59
N CYS A 685 -4.88 11.66 6.58
CA CYS A 685 -5.86 12.68 6.95
C CYS A 685 -6.13 13.65 5.80
N THR A 686 -5.10 13.90 4.99
CA THR A 686 -5.23 14.70 3.77
C THR A 686 -6.13 14.01 2.75
N PHE A 687 -5.96 12.70 2.53
CA PHE A 687 -6.83 11.92 1.67
C PHE A 687 -8.27 11.82 2.20
N TRP A 688 -8.47 11.69 3.51
CA TRP A 688 -9.81 11.74 4.10
C TRP A 688 -10.52 13.06 3.90
N LEU A 689 -9.81 14.19 4.06
CA LEU A 689 -10.39 15.50 3.77
C LEU A 689 -10.74 15.63 2.28
N VAL A 690 -9.85 15.19 1.39
CA VAL A 690 -10.12 15.16 -0.06
C VAL A 690 -11.35 14.30 -0.37
N GLU A 691 -11.49 13.13 0.25
CA GLU A 691 -12.65 12.27 0.03
C GLU A 691 -13.95 12.90 0.56
N ALA A 692 -13.92 13.46 1.77
CA ALA A 692 -15.07 14.16 2.35
C ALA A 692 -15.51 15.35 1.48
N LEU A 693 -14.55 16.14 0.99
CA LEU A 693 -14.79 17.23 0.04
C LEU A 693 -15.33 16.72 -1.30
N THR A 694 -14.83 15.60 -1.82
CA THR A 694 -15.30 15.01 -3.08
C THR A 694 -16.73 14.52 -2.97
N ARG A 695 -17.10 13.90 -1.83
CA ARG A 695 -18.48 13.44 -1.56
C ARG A 695 -19.45 14.60 -1.40
N ALA A 696 -19.08 15.63 -0.64
CA ALA A 696 -19.88 16.86 -0.53
C ALA A 696 -19.94 17.61 -1.87
N GLY A 697 -18.84 17.56 -2.61
CA GLY A 697 -18.62 18.20 -3.90
C GLY A 697 -19.51 17.69 -5.04
N ARG A 698 -20.13 16.52 -4.87
CA ARG A 698 -21.20 16.03 -5.73
C ARG A 698 -22.39 17.00 -5.77
N TYR A 699 -22.61 17.74 -4.69
CA TYR A 699 -23.73 18.67 -4.54
C TYR A 699 -23.31 20.15 -4.49
N ASP A 700 -22.06 20.43 -4.12
CA ASP A 700 -21.46 21.77 -4.16
C ASP A 700 -20.15 21.77 -4.96
N ARG A 701 -20.20 22.26 -6.19
CA ARG A 701 -19.06 22.22 -7.12
C ARG A 701 -17.79 22.88 -6.56
N LYS A 702 -17.91 23.91 -5.71
CA LYS A 702 -16.75 24.61 -5.14
C LYS A 702 -15.91 23.69 -4.25
N LEU A 703 -16.56 22.77 -3.52
CA LEU A 703 -15.88 21.79 -2.69
C LEU A 703 -15.15 20.75 -3.54
N LEU A 704 -15.71 20.39 -4.69
CA LEU A 704 -15.07 19.47 -5.62
C LEU A 704 -13.80 20.07 -6.24
N ASP A 705 -13.85 21.33 -6.67
CA ASP A 705 -12.68 21.98 -7.25
C ASP A 705 -11.55 22.11 -6.19
N ARG A 706 -11.92 22.38 -4.92
CA ARG A 706 -10.98 22.34 -3.79
C ARG A 706 -10.39 20.95 -3.58
N ALA A 707 -11.21 19.90 -3.62
CA ALA A 707 -10.77 18.52 -3.46
C ALA A 707 -9.73 18.12 -4.54
N VAL A 708 -9.99 18.48 -5.80
CA VAL A 708 -9.09 18.18 -6.93
C VAL A 708 -7.74 18.85 -6.74
N VAL A 709 -7.72 20.15 -6.40
CA VAL A 709 -6.46 20.88 -6.17
C VAL A 709 -5.67 20.29 -5.01
N MET A 710 -6.34 19.96 -3.89
CA MET A 710 -5.67 19.34 -2.74
C MET A 710 -5.14 17.95 -3.09
N PHE A 711 -5.89 17.17 -3.87
CA PHE A 711 -5.47 15.84 -4.33
C PHE A 711 -4.24 15.90 -5.24
N GLU A 712 -4.24 16.78 -6.25
CA GLU A 712 -3.11 16.94 -7.18
C GLU A 712 -1.84 17.41 -6.46
N LYS A 713 -1.98 18.27 -5.45
CA LYS A 713 -0.86 18.65 -4.58
C LYS A 713 -0.40 17.47 -3.72
N MET A 714 -1.32 16.69 -3.15
CA MET A 714 -0.97 15.53 -2.35
C MET A 714 -0.14 14.50 -3.14
N LEU A 715 -0.47 14.32 -4.43
CA LEU A 715 0.31 13.47 -5.33
C LEU A 715 1.78 13.90 -5.47
N SER A 716 2.08 15.20 -5.35
CA SER A 716 3.45 15.72 -5.46
C SER A 716 4.33 15.43 -4.24
N TYR A 717 3.75 15.06 -3.09
CA TYR A 717 4.49 14.60 -1.91
C TYR A 717 4.83 13.11 -1.96
N GLY A 718 4.20 12.34 -2.84
CA GLY A 718 4.69 11.00 -3.15
C GLY A 718 6.09 11.10 -3.77
N ASN A 719 6.93 10.11 -3.53
CA ASN A 719 8.26 10.13 -4.12
C ASN A 719 8.23 9.91 -5.66
N HIS A 720 9.40 9.95 -6.30
CA HIS A 720 9.55 9.75 -7.75
C HIS A 720 9.03 8.39 -8.25
N LEU A 721 8.79 7.42 -7.36
CA LEU A 721 8.21 6.12 -7.67
C LEU A 721 6.70 6.04 -7.37
N GLY A 722 6.09 7.11 -6.86
CA GLY A 722 4.69 7.14 -6.45
C GLY A 722 4.44 6.40 -5.13
N LEU A 723 5.43 6.32 -4.25
CA LEU A 723 5.33 5.77 -2.90
C LEU A 723 5.09 6.90 -1.89
N PHE A 724 4.25 6.64 -0.88
CA PHE A 724 3.93 7.61 0.16
C PHE A 724 4.45 7.14 1.53
N SER A 725 4.94 8.09 2.31
CA SER A 725 5.25 7.90 3.73
C SER A 725 4.03 8.17 4.60
N GLU A 726 4.13 7.76 5.86
CA GLU A 726 3.15 8.04 6.90
C GLU A 726 2.85 9.54 7.06
N GLU A 727 3.89 10.37 7.16
CA GLU A 727 3.74 11.81 7.34
C GLU A 727 4.59 12.62 6.36
N VAL A 728 4.22 13.90 6.24
CA VAL A 728 4.97 14.90 5.49
C VAL A 728 5.32 16.04 6.43
N ALA A 729 6.61 16.38 6.50
CA ALA A 729 7.12 17.51 7.25
C ALA A 729 6.54 18.84 6.73
N ARG A 730 6.60 19.90 7.54
CA ARG A 730 6.31 21.27 7.06
C ARG A 730 7.22 21.72 5.91
N SER A 731 8.44 21.15 5.83
CA SER A 731 9.39 21.36 4.74
C SER A 731 9.03 20.61 3.46
N GLY A 732 8.13 19.63 3.52
CA GLY A 732 7.80 18.71 2.43
C GLY A 732 8.63 17.42 2.42
N GLU A 733 9.60 17.26 3.34
CA GLU A 733 10.34 16.00 3.51
C GLU A 733 9.40 14.88 3.99
N LEU A 734 9.62 13.65 3.53
CA LEU A 734 8.87 12.49 4.02
C LEU A 734 9.32 12.09 5.43
N LEU A 735 8.37 11.74 6.29
CA LEU A 735 8.56 11.34 7.69
C LEU A 735 7.70 10.11 8.02
N GLY A 736 7.98 9.49 9.17
CA GLY A 736 7.32 8.26 9.64
C GLY A 736 7.63 7.04 8.77
N ASN A 737 6.98 5.92 9.06
CA ASN A 737 7.29 4.66 8.40
C ASN A 737 6.99 4.68 6.89
N PHE A 738 7.84 4.00 6.10
CA PHE A 738 7.84 4.07 4.64
C PHE A 738 8.01 2.70 3.95
N PRO A 739 7.28 2.46 2.84
CA PRO A 739 6.02 3.10 2.50
C PRO A 739 4.93 2.67 3.49
N GLN A 740 3.94 3.52 3.72
CA GLN A 740 2.86 3.22 4.66
C GLN A 740 1.63 2.66 3.92
N ALA A 741 1.17 1.47 4.31
CA ALA A 741 -0.01 0.82 3.73
C ALA A 741 -1.25 1.71 3.85
N PHE A 742 -1.45 2.30 5.03
CA PHE A 742 -2.67 3.04 5.36
C PHE A 742 -2.86 4.30 4.49
N THR A 743 -1.76 4.97 4.14
CA THR A 743 -1.76 6.08 3.19
C THR A 743 -2.05 5.63 1.75
N HIS A 744 -1.42 4.55 1.28
CA HIS A 744 -1.66 4.01 -0.06
C HIS A 744 -3.11 3.53 -0.27
N LEU A 745 -3.71 2.95 0.77
CA LEU A 745 -5.13 2.64 0.81
C LEU A 745 -5.99 3.90 0.63
N SER A 746 -5.72 4.94 1.41
CA SER A 746 -6.56 6.14 1.45
C SER A 746 -6.52 6.88 0.11
N PHE A 747 -5.35 6.87 -0.54
CA PHE A 747 -5.19 7.28 -1.92
C PHE A 747 -6.13 6.50 -2.88
N ILE A 748 -6.18 5.17 -2.77
CA ILE A 748 -7.06 4.32 -3.60
C ILE A 748 -8.54 4.62 -3.33
N SER A 749 -8.93 4.81 -2.05
CA SER A 749 -10.30 5.14 -1.66
C SER A 749 -10.81 6.42 -2.33
N VAL A 750 -10.04 7.51 -2.26
CA VAL A 750 -10.33 8.79 -2.93
C VAL A 750 -10.56 8.59 -4.43
N GLN A 751 -9.74 7.76 -5.06
CA GLN A 751 -9.82 7.52 -6.50
C GLN A 751 -11.03 6.70 -6.93
N ILE A 752 -11.44 5.74 -6.12
CA ILE A 752 -12.69 5.00 -6.32
C ILE A 752 -13.89 5.95 -6.16
N CYS A 753 -13.88 6.80 -5.14
CA CYS A 753 -14.93 7.80 -4.91
C CYS A 753 -15.09 8.76 -6.10
N SER A 754 -13.96 9.30 -6.60
CA SER A 754 -13.93 10.21 -7.74
C SER A 754 -14.47 9.57 -9.02
N GLN A 755 -14.14 8.29 -9.27
CA GLN A 755 -14.64 7.56 -10.44
C GLN A 755 -16.17 7.36 -10.40
N LEU A 756 -16.74 7.11 -9.22
CA LEU A 756 -18.19 6.97 -9.05
C LEU A 756 -18.90 8.28 -9.39
N ASN A 757 -18.37 9.41 -8.92
CA ASN A 757 -18.93 10.73 -9.24
C ASN A 757 -18.80 11.07 -10.74
N ALA A 758 -17.72 10.67 -11.41
CA ALA A 758 -17.54 10.90 -12.85
C ALA A 758 -18.50 10.06 -13.71
N THR A 759 -18.71 8.79 -13.36
CA THR A 759 -19.61 7.89 -14.13
C THR A 759 -21.08 8.28 -14.00
N GLU A 760 -21.50 8.90 -12.90
CA GLU A 760 -22.85 9.44 -12.75
C GLU A 760 -23.06 10.78 -13.48
N ASN A 761 -22.03 11.64 -13.59
CA ASN A 761 -22.10 12.84 -14.42
C ASN A 761 -22.25 12.53 -15.92
N ILE A 762 -21.70 11.41 -16.40
CA ILE A 762 -21.90 10.95 -17.79
C ILE A 762 -23.35 10.44 -18.01
N ARG A 763 -24.02 9.93 -16.97
CA ARG A 763 -25.45 9.58 -17.02
C ARG A 763 -26.39 10.80 -16.90
N GLY A 764 -25.84 11.97 -16.57
CA GLY A 764 -26.56 13.25 -16.47
C GLY A 764 -26.66 14.05 -17.77
N ILE A 765 -26.20 13.51 -18.92
CA ILE A 765 -26.52 14.11 -20.22
C ILE A 765 -28.01 13.85 -20.49
N HIS A 766 -28.81 14.91 -20.41
CA HIS A 766 -30.22 14.96 -20.78
C HIS A 766 -30.48 14.20 -22.09
N PHE A 767 -31.04 13.00 -21.99
CA PHE A 767 -31.77 12.42 -23.11
C PHE A 767 -33.10 13.15 -23.22
N SER A 768 -33.23 14.03 -24.22
CA SER A 768 -34.52 14.54 -24.65
C SER A 768 -35.32 13.37 -25.23
N PHE A 769 -36.22 12.80 -24.44
CA PHE A 769 -37.13 11.77 -24.94
C PHE A 769 -38.17 12.43 -25.86
N SER A 770 -38.04 12.21 -27.17
CA SER A 770 -39.19 12.31 -28.06
C SER A 770 -40.14 11.14 -27.76
N LYS A 771 -41.45 11.38 -27.93
CA LYS A 771 -42.54 10.48 -27.50
C LYS A 771 -42.50 9.06 -28.12
N ASP A 772 -41.64 8.79 -29.09
CA ASP A 772 -41.59 7.51 -29.80
C ASP A 772 -40.57 6.50 -29.22
N GLY A 773 -39.75 6.91 -28.24
CA GLY A 773 -38.75 6.03 -27.60
C GLY A 773 -39.28 5.06 -26.52
N ALA A 774 -40.53 5.20 -26.09
CA ALA A 774 -41.07 4.48 -24.93
C ALA A 774 -41.42 3.00 -25.19
N ILE A 775 -41.60 2.60 -26.45
CA ILE A 775 -42.06 1.24 -26.79
C ILE A 775 -40.89 0.26 -26.98
N HIS A 776 -39.69 0.76 -27.30
CA HIS A 776 -38.50 -0.09 -27.48
C HIS A 776 -37.77 -0.45 -26.17
N SER A 777 -37.86 0.40 -25.14
CA SER A 777 -37.24 0.15 -23.83
C SER A 777 -37.95 -0.97 -23.05
N LEU A 778 -39.28 -1.09 -23.17
CA LEU A 778 -40.04 -2.09 -22.41
C LEU A 778 -39.67 -3.53 -22.82
N ARG A 779 -39.42 -3.78 -24.11
CA ARG A 779 -38.98 -5.10 -24.63
C ARG A 779 -37.55 -5.47 -24.22
N PHE A 780 -36.67 -4.49 -24.03
CA PHE A 780 -35.30 -4.72 -23.54
C PHE A 780 -35.33 -5.15 -22.06
N TRP A 781 -36.16 -4.50 -21.24
CA TRP A 781 -36.31 -4.82 -19.83
C TRP A 781 -37.07 -6.13 -19.56
N THR A 782 -37.98 -6.56 -20.45
CA THR A 782 -38.67 -7.85 -20.27
C THR A 782 -37.74 -9.05 -20.53
N ARG A 783 -36.73 -8.88 -21.40
CA ARG A 783 -35.77 -9.94 -21.76
C ARG A 783 -34.65 -10.11 -20.72
N ILE A 784 -34.39 -9.11 -19.89
CA ILE A 784 -33.47 -9.20 -18.73
C ILE A 784 -34.16 -9.88 -17.54
N LYS A 785 -35.48 -9.68 -17.35
CA LYS A 785 -36.24 -10.34 -16.26
C LYS A 785 -36.30 -11.86 -16.38
N SER A 786 -36.32 -12.43 -17.59
CA SER A 786 -36.44 -13.88 -17.78
C SER A 786 -35.12 -14.66 -17.65
N VAL A 787 -33.96 -13.98 -17.55
CA VAL A 787 -32.64 -14.64 -17.59
C VAL A 787 -31.91 -14.59 -16.24
N TYR A 788 -32.22 -13.63 -15.34
CA TYR A 788 -31.38 -13.40 -14.16
C TYR A 788 -32.05 -13.42 -12.78
N ALA A 789 -33.38 -13.54 -12.65
CA ALA A 789 -34.06 -13.61 -11.34
C ALA A 789 -33.49 -12.63 -10.27
N ILE A 790 -33.30 -11.36 -10.65
CA ILE A 790 -32.90 -10.28 -9.75
C ILE A 790 -34.14 -9.48 -9.40
N ASP A 791 -34.56 -9.50 -8.14
CA ASP A 791 -35.50 -8.52 -7.61
C ASP A 791 -34.79 -7.17 -7.46
N ILE A 792 -35.30 -6.18 -8.20
CA ILE A 792 -34.92 -4.77 -8.07
C ILE A 792 -36.07 -4.09 -7.35
N GLU A 793 -35.84 -3.70 -6.09
CA GLU A 793 -36.71 -2.77 -5.38
C GLU A 793 -36.60 -1.39 -6.05
N VAL A 794 -37.72 -0.89 -6.58
CA VAL A 794 -37.82 0.45 -7.18
C VAL A 794 -38.49 1.35 -6.14
N ASP A 795 -37.84 2.46 -5.79
CA ASP A 795 -38.33 3.52 -4.90
C ASP A 795 -39.77 3.95 -5.27
N ASP A 796 -40.69 3.86 -4.32
CA ASP A 796 -42.15 4.01 -4.44
C ASP A 796 -42.65 5.45 -4.76
N ARG A 797 -41.80 6.30 -5.33
CA ARG A 797 -42.15 7.70 -5.66
C ARG A 797 -42.76 7.92 -7.05
N PHE A 798 -43.36 6.89 -7.64
CA PHE A 798 -44.09 7.01 -8.92
C PHE A 798 -45.40 6.17 -8.97
N VAL A 799 -46.25 6.28 -7.94
CA VAL A 799 -47.65 5.83 -8.03
C VAL A 799 -48.59 6.94 -7.57
N ALA A 800 -48.77 7.95 -8.40
CA ALA A 800 -49.89 8.88 -8.28
C ALA A 800 -50.25 9.40 -9.68
N LEU A 801 -50.98 8.60 -10.46
CA LEU A 801 -51.86 9.03 -11.57
C LEU A 801 -52.52 7.79 -12.19
N LYS A 802 -53.37 7.11 -11.43
CA LYS A 802 -54.36 6.16 -11.98
C LYS A 802 -55.72 6.42 -11.37
N SER A 803 -56.38 7.47 -11.86
CA SER A 803 -57.83 7.50 -11.94
C SER A 803 -58.22 8.59 -12.93
N HIS A 804 -58.58 8.23 -14.16
CA HIS A 804 -59.89 8.58 -14.73
C HIS A 804 -60.08 7.92 -16.09
N ARG A 805 -61.31 7.46 -16.28
CA ARG A 805 -61.90 6.71 -17.39
C ARG A 805 -61.66 7.37 -18.75
N PHE A 806 -61.58 6.58 -19.83
CA PHE A 806 -62.61 6.59 -20.89
C PHE A 806 -62.48 5.40 -21.84
N ASN A 807 -63.65 4.97 -22.31
CA ASN A 807 -63.97 3.77 -23.09
C ASN A 807 -63.57 3.87 -24.58
N ARG A 808 -63.24 2.70 -25.13
CA ARG A 808 -63.55 2.17 -26.49
C ARG A 808 -63.65 3.13 -27.69
N ARG A 809 -62.83 2.88 -28.72
CA ARG A 809 -63.26 2.58 -30.11
C ARG A 809 -62.06 2.18 -31.00
N SER A 810 -62.20 1.09 -31.73
CA SER A 810 -61.50 0.75 -32.98
C SER A 810 -62.49 0.96 -34.16
N PRO A 811 -62.15 0.83 -35.45
CA PRO A 811 -60.85 0.78 -36.17
C PRO A 811 -60.81 1.73 -37.41
N SER A 812 -59.69 1.75 -38.16
CA SER A 812 -59.73 1.90 -39.63
C SER A 812 -58.47 1.34 -40.28
N GLU A 813 -58.68 0.39 -41.20
CA GLU A 813 -57.76 -0.09 -42.22
C GLU A 813 -57.64 0.96 -43.33
N ASP A 814 -56.42 1.22 -43.79
CA ASP A 814 -56.04 1.41 -45.20
C ASP A 814 -54.57 1.86 -45.24
N ASP A 815 -53.65 0.92 -45.48
CA ASP A 815 -52.86 0.96 -46.70
C ASP A 815 -52.11 -0.37 -46.88
N MET A 816 -52.60 -1.11 -47.88
CA MET A 816 -51.97 -2.28 -48.45
C MET A 816 -50.67 -1.90 -49.17
N LEU A 817 -49.68 -2.79 -49.18
CA LEU A 817 -49.07 -3.28 -50.42
C LEU A 817 -48.27 -4.58 -50.18
N ALA A 818 -48.77 -5.62 -50.84
CA ALA A 818 -48.22 -6.95 -51.11
C ALA A 818 -46.81 -6.90 -51.76
N SER A 819 -45.94 -7.92 -51.78
CA SER A 819 -45.81 -9.29 -51.24
C SER A 819 -44.44 -9.86 -51.77
N PRO A 820 -44.13 -11.17 -51.86
CA PRO A 820 -42.94 -11.79 -51.24
C PRO A 820 -42.00 -12.51 -52.24
N LYS A 821 -41.07 -13.35 -51.71
CA LYS A 821 -40.13 -14.33 -52.33
C LYS A 821 -38.68 -13.82 -52.40
N LEU A 822 -37.59 -14.59 -52.18
CA LEU A 822 -37.20 -16.00 -52.40
C LEU A 822 -35.98 -16.29 -51.45
N VAL A 823 -35.80 -17.43 -50.73
CA VAL A 823 -35.42 -18.82 -51.12
C VAL A 823 -33.89 -19.15 -51.00
N TYR A 824 -33.61 -20.12 -50.09
CA TYR A 824 -32.68 -21.29 -50.13
C TYR A 824 -31.13 -21.26 -49.87
N VAL A 825 -30.74 -22.14 -48.91
CA VAL A 825 -29.68 -23.21 -48.92
C VAL A 825 -28.30 -23.02 -48.22
N ASN A 826 -28.15 -23.85 -47.15
CA ASN A 826 -27.05 -24.68 -46.59
C ASN A 826 -25.57 -24.23 -46.52
N TYR A 827 -24.94 -24.51 -45.36
CA TYR A 827 -23.96 -25.62 -45.22
C TYR A 827 -23.88 -26.18 -43.77
N HIS A 828 -23.71 -27.51 -43.70
CA HIS A 828 -23.35 -28.47 -42.64
C HIS A 828 -22.19 -28.05 -41.68
N ASN A 829 -21.83 -28.70 -40.56
CA ASN A 829 -22.08 -30.00 -39.89
C ASN A 829 -21.48 -29.90 -38.45
N VAL A 830 -21.96 -30.67 -37.47
CA VAL A 830 -21.22 -31.72 -36.71
C VAL A 830 -22.20 -32.41 -35.75
N ASP A 831 -22.10 -33.74 -35.74
CA ASP A 831 -23.03 -34.79 -35.33
C ASP A 831 -23.53 -34.85 -33.88
N GLU A 832 -24.79 -35.30 -33.74
CA GLU A 832 -25.33 -36.05 -32.61
C GLU A 832 -24.97 -37.54 -32.71
N LYS A 833 -24.89 -38.22 -31.56
CA LYS A 833 -25.41 -39.60 -31.46
C LYS A 833 -25.87 -39.97 -30.05
N ASN A 834 -27.09 -40.51 -30.03
CA ASN A 834 -27.73 -41.41 -29.07
C ASN A 834 -28.60 -40.83 -27.94
N HIS A 835 -29.89 -40.74 -28.28
CA HIS A 835 -31.07 -41.21 -27.52
C HIS A 835 -30.78 -42.49 -26.69
N ASP A 836 -31.43 -42.79 -25.57
CA ASP A 836 -32.89 -42.99 -25.49
C ASP A 836 -33.43 -43.28 -24.06
N LYS A 837 -34.74 -43.00 -23.89
CA LYS A 837 -35.74 -43.57 -22.93
C LYS A 837 -36.11 -42.86 -21.60
N HIS A 838 -37.31 -42.25 -21.64
CA HIS A 838 -38.50 -42.34 -20.75
C HIS A 838 -38.31 -42.90 -19.31
N MET A 839 -38.94 -42.38 -18.25
CA MET A 839 -40.38 -42.22 -18.06
C MET A 839 -40.71 -41.49 -16.71
N PHE A 840 -41.95 -41.04 -16.62
CA PHE A 840 -42.66 -40.19 -15.67
C PHE A 840 -42.86 -40.67 -14.19
N LEU A 841 -43.15 -39.67 -13.32
CA LEU A 841 -44.06 -39.61 -12.14
C LEU A 841 -43.53 -39.64 -10.68
N GLU A 842 -43.92 -38.57 -9.97
CA GLU A 842 -44.47 -38.46 -8.61
C GLU A 842 -43.57 -38.42 -7.34
N SER A 843 -43.59 -37.26 -6.67
CA SER A 843 -43.50 -37.07 -5.20
C SER A 843 -44.92 -37.17 -4.58
N PRO A 844 -45.18 -37.11 -3.24
CA PRO A 844 -44.33 -37.09 -2.00
C PRO A 844 -44.96 -38.03 -0.89
N PRO A 845 -44.93 -37.83 0.47
CA PRO A 845 -44.12 -37.01 1.40
C PRO A 845 -43.60 -37.71 2.71
N ALA A 846 -42.62 -37.03 3.36
CA ALA A 846 -42.36 -36.81 4.81
C ALA A 846 -42.63 -37.87 5.92
N TRP A 847 -41.59 -38.21 6.72
CA TRP A 847 -41.45 -38.00 8.19
C TRP A 847 -40.18 -38.72 8.74
N SER A 848 -39.69 -38.25 9.88
CA SER A 848 -38.28 -38.27 10.37
C SER A 848 -37.93 -39.39 11.41
N PRO A 849 -36.85 -39.27 12.23
CA PRO A 849 -35.69 -40.18 12.47
C PRO A 849 -35.90 -41.15 13.70
N PRO A 850 -34.94 -41.88 14.36
CA PRO A 850 -33.46 -41.79 14.44
C PRO A 850 -32.69 -43.16 14.53
N TYR A 851 -31.48 -43.18 15.12
CA TYR A 851 -30.48 -44.25 15.39
C TYR A 851 -29.30 -44.27 14.40
N SER A 852 -28.08 -43.85 14.74
CA SER A 852 -27.09 -44.23 15.78
C SER A 852 -26.05 -45.24 15.28
N GLU A 853 -24.79 -44.88 15.51
CA GLU A 853 -23.60 -45.72 15.65
C GLU A 853 -22.99 -46.45 14.44
N LYS A 854 -21.70 -46.14 14.29
CA LYS A 854 -20.56 -47.02 13.98
C LYS A 854 -20.24 -47.33 12.51
N THR A 855 -19.13 -46.70 12.10
CA THR A 855 -17.90 -47.35 11.63
C THR A 855 -18.03 -48.31 10.44
N ILE A 856 -17.38 -47.97 9.33
CA ILE A 856 -16.42 -48.86 8.64
C ILE A 856 -15.57 -48.05 7.65
N ASN A 857 -14.32 -48.46 7.60
CA ASN A 857 -13.16 -47.92 6.89
C ASN A 857 -13.23 -47.99 5.36
N HIS A 858 -12.42 -47.10 4.76
CA HIS A 858 -11.51 -47.29 3.62
C HIS A 858 -12.00 -47.71 2.22
N LEU A 859 -11.27 -47.12 1.25
CA LEU A 859 -11.10 -47.42 -0.19
C LEU A 859 -12.01 -46.55 -1.09
N ALA A 860 -11.52 -45.80 -2.08
CA ALA A 860 -10.19 -45.63 -2.66
C ALA A 860 -10.14 -44.26 -3.37
#